data_AF-A0A660Y9E4-F1
#
_entry.id   AF-A0A660Y9E4-F1
#
_cell.length_a   1.000
_cell.length_b   1.000
_cell.length_c   1.000
_cell.angle_alpha   90.00
_cell.angle_beta   90.00
_cell.angle_gamma   90.00
#
_symmetry.space_group_name_H-M   'P 1'
#
loop_
_entity.id
_entity.type
_entity.pdbx_description
1 polymer ?
#
loop_
_entity_poly.entity_id
_entity_poly.type
_entity_poly.pdbx_seq_one_letter_code
_entity_poly.pdbx_strand_id
1 'polypeptide(L)'
;MNLKWFSLFLFFFSASITSDAHALSIYVSGGGQEGQVGRSLSRPLTLTVKDEAGQPVSGLKVRFRIEGAAKGARLTSPDAITNEEGIASTLLSLGREMGDYTVTAEVLSEDGSTERVSFTATALDWKKILFYIVGGLGLFLFGMRQMSDGLQKVAGSRMKQILGKLTANRIMGVGMGALVTGIIQSSSAMTVMTVGFVNAGLLTLAQAISVVMGANIGTTLTGQLIAFPIHKYALPIIGIGVAMHLFGKQKSTKFWGQVLLGFGILFLGLSTMTGVVKPLHHSQSFKDIFVAFSHKPWLGVLAGTILTMTVQSSSATVALTMALTAGGLIDIQGAIPLILGDNIGTTITAEIASIGTSLAAKRTARAHSLFNIIGVTYMLLGIYFLKVDGVPVYYYLVDFFTRGHLNIQPDGLTFADGNVQRFIANAHSIFNVVNNLAFIPLFPFLVKAAKFLAPGEEKVDVSRPRFLEEHLLSQPAIALDQTKKEIVRMAGIVKSAVGDAMEAFQSGRISLIEKVENQENATDHLQTEITGYLVRLSQHVISEEGAQELPVLLHTVNDLERIGDHAINVAELTERKVEQKIPFSDEAIHELESMHSTVQEMMDWTIKALEDVDKEAAEKALMCENRLNKMEQKFRQTHVRRLSGGECGVLSSVLYVDMVYNFEKIGDHLSNIAEGVLAGLNWEGGGRIAELHAELHTLPKLSVIPSKPDSD
;
A
#
# COMPACT_ATOMS: atom_id res chain seq x y z
N MET A 1 31.59 20.83 8.43
CA MET A 1 32.98 20.34 8.47
C MET A 1 33.67 20.79 7.17
N ASN A 2 34.55 21.79 7.33
CA ASN A 2 35.49 22.46 6.42
C ASN A 2 35.37 22.40 4.88
N LEU A 3 35.08 23.60 4.36
CA LEU A 3 35.09 24.11 2.99
C LEU A 3 36.52 24.28 2.37
N LYS A 4 37.48 23.38 2.67
CA LYS A 4 38.91 23.57 2.31
C LYS A 4 39.53 22.50 1.40
N TRP A 5 38.75 21.64 0.76
CA TRP A 5 39.26 20.64 -0.20
C TRP A 5 38.94 20.94 -1.67
N PHE A 6 38.33 22.10 -1.97
CA PHE A 6 37.89 22.46 -3.33
C PHE A 6 38.97 23.11 -4.22
N SER A 7 40.24 23.18 -3.77
CA SER A 7 41.29 23.95 -4.45
C SER A 7 42.47 23.13 -4.99
N LEU A 8 42.34 21.81 -5.16
CA LEU A 8 43.50 20.99 -5.59
C LEU A 8 43.27 20.04 -6.79
N PHE A 9 42.19 20.21 -7.56
CA PHE A 9 41.99 19.47 -8.81
C PHE A 9 41.55 20.43 -9.94
N LEU A 10 42.48 21.27 -10.37
CA LEU A 10 42.49 21.88 -11.70
C LEU A 10 43.71 21.30 -12.42
N PHE A 11 43.62 20.03 -12.82
CA PHE A 11 44.57 19.47 -13.77
C PHE A 11 44.12 19.85 -15.18
N PHE A 12 45.00 20.58 -15.86
CA PHE A 12 44.88 21.03 -17.24
C PHE A 12 44.56 19.86 -18.18
N PHE A 13 43.41 19.91 -18.87
CA PHE A 13 43.28 19.25 -20.16
C PHE A 13 43.58 20.29 -21.24
N SER A 14 44.84 20.33 -21.67
CA SER A 14 45.27 20.98 -22.89
C SER A 14 45.25 19.93 -24.00
N ALA A 15 44.27 19.98 -24.89
CA ALA A 15 44.35 19.23 -26.14
C ALA A 15 45.26 20.00 -27.10
N SER A 16 46.45 19.48 -27.37
CA SER A 16 47.35 19.98 -28.42
C SER A 16 47.01 19.28 -29.74
N ILE A 17 46.58 20.04 -30.74
CA ILE A 17 46.53 19.55 -32.13
C ILE A 17 47.83 20.02 -32.79
N THR A 18 48.64 19.08 -33.28
CA THR A 18 49.85 19.37 -34.07
C THR A 18 49.63 18.90 -35.50
N SER A 19 49.68 19.81 -36.47
CA SER A 19 49.90 19.49 -37.89
C SER A 19 51.25 20.04 -38.34
N ASP A 20 51.88 19.44 -39.35
CA ASP A 20 53.26 19.75 -39.76
C ASP A 20 53.44 21.11 -40.45
N ALA A 21 54.62 21.70 -40.16
CA ALA A 21 55.32 22.84 -40.78
C ALA A 21 54.60 24.20 -40.79
N HIS A 22 55.04 25.11 -39.88
CA HIS A 22 54.49 26.44 -39.55
C HIS A 22 53.36 26.46 -38.50
N ALA A 23 53.24 25.42 -37.66
CA ALA A 23 52.05 25.26 -36.83
C ALA A 23 52.08 26.10 -35.55
N LEU A 24 51.12 27.01 -35.46
CA LEU A 24 50.76 27.66 -34.21
C LEU A 24 50.20 26.60 -33.25
N SER A 25 50.61 26.65 -31.98
CA SER A 25 49.99 25.83 -30.94
C SER A 25 48.86 26.62 -30.27
N ILE A 26 47.64 26.12 -30.41
CA ILE A 26 46.43 26.74 -29.85
C ILE A 26 46.01 26.01 -28.58
N TYR A 27 45.89 26.78 -27.49
CA TYR A 27 45.39 26.32 -26.20
C TYR A 27 44.05 26.98 -25.91
N VAL A 28 43.04 26.19 -25.54
CA VAL A 28 41.70 26.69 -25.21
C VAL A 28 41.41 26.54 -23.72
N SER A 29 40.76 27.54 -23.13
CA SER A 29 40.28 27.52 -21.76
C SER A 29 38.94 28.25 -21.61
N GLY A 30 38.22 27.97 -20.52
CA GLY A 30 36.87 28.52 -20.32
C GLY A 30 35.76 27.81 -21.09
N GLY A 31 36.02 26.71 -21.80
CA GLY A 31 34.97 25.81 -22.29
C GLY A 31 34.33 24.96 -21.18
N GLY A 32 33.28 24.20 -21.51
CA GLY A 32 32.59 23.27 -20.61
C GLY A 32 31.81 23.94 -19.47
N GLN A 33 31.49 25.24 -19.62
CA GLN A 33 30.80 25.99 -18.58
C GLN A 33 29.29 25.72 -18.58
N GLU A 34 28.68 25.80 -17.40
CA GLU A 34 27.24 25.80 -17.23
C GLU A 34 26.77 27.22 -16.89
N GLY A 35 25.63 27.62 -17.45
CA GLY A 35 25.04 28.93 -17.16
C GLY A 35 23.52 28.92 -17.24
N GLN A 36 22.90 29.88 -16.56
CA GLN A 36 21.45 30.04 -16.64
C GLN A 36 21.05 30.64 -17.99
N VAL A 37 19.98 30.12 -18.60
CA VAL A 37 19.40 30.69 -19.83
C VAL A 37 19.21 32.22 -19.70
N GLY A 38 19.59 32.96 -20.73
CA GLY A 38 19.51 34.42 -20.77
C GLY A 38 20.55 35.17 -19.93
N ARG A 39 21.54 34.49 -19.34
CA ARG A 39 22.65 35.11 -18.59
C ARG A 39 24.00 34.88 -19.29
N SER A 40 24.96 35.73 -18.98
CA SER A 40 26.35 35.54 -19.40
C SER A 40 27.04 34.45 -18.59
N LEU A 41 27.98 33.74 -19.22
CA LEU A 41 28.85 32.80 -18.52
C LEU A 41 29.65 33.51 -17.43
N SER A 42 30.08 32.76 -16.42
CA SER A 42 30.85 33.30 -15.31
C SER A 42 32.32 33.57 -15.67
N ARG A 43 32.85 32.88 -16.68
CA ARG A 43 34.21 33.07 -17.19
C ARG A 43 34.19 33.30 -18.72
N PRO A 44 35.14 34.08 -19.26
CA PRO A 44 35.28 34.23 -20.70
C PRO A 44 35.82 32.95 -21.35
N LEU A 45 35.42 32.72 -22.60
CA LEU A 45 36.06 31.76 -23.49
C LEU A 45 37.39 32.36 -23.94
N THR A 46 38.48 31.64 -23.71
CA THR A 46 39.83 32.16 -23.87
C THR A 46 40.66 31.21 -24.72
N LEU A 47 41.35 31.76 -25.70
CA LEU A 47 42.28 31.07 -26.58
C LEU A 47 43.66 31.70 -26.43
N THR A 48 44.69 30.87 -26.33
CA THR A 48 46.10 31.28 -26.25
C THR A 48 46.85 30.67 -27.42
N VAL A 49 47.52 31.52 -28.20
CA VAL A 49 48.30 31.12 -29.37
C VAL A 49 49.79 31.24 -29.06
N LYS A 50 50.54 30.18 -29.33
CA LYS A 50 52.00 30.13 -29.16
C LYS A 50 52.69 29.64 -30.42
N ASP A 51 53.91 30.10 -30.66
CA ASP A 51 54.75 29.63 -31.76
C ASP A 51 55.40 28.26 -31.46
N GLU A 52 56.19 27.73 -32.39
CA GLU A 52 56.92 26.46 -32.25
C GLU A 52 57.96 26.48 -31.11
N ALA A 53 58.42 27.66 -30.68
CA ALA A 53 59.32 27.85 -29.54
C ALA A 53 58.57 27.96 -28.19
N GLY A 54 57.23 27.91 -28.22
CA GLY A 54 56.37 28.06 -27.05
C GLY A 54 56.20 29.51 -26.58
N GLN A 55 56.61 30.51 -27.38
CA GLN A 55 56.44 31.92 -27.08
C GLN A 55 55.05 32.42 -27.53
N PRO A 56 54.43 33.34 -26.78
CA PRO A 56 53.12 33.88 -27.12
C PRO A 56 53.14 34.70 -28.41
N VAL A 57 52.14 34.50 -29.29
CA VAL A 57 52.01 35.25 -30.56
C VAL A 57 50.96 36.35 -30.43
N SER A 58 51.41 37.60 -30.41
CA SER A 58 50.56 38.80 -30.30
C SER A 58 50.11 39.34 -31.66
N GLY A 59 48.97 40.02 -31.71
CA GLY A 59 48.49 40.71 -32.90
C GLY A 59 47.66 39.88 -33.89
N LEU A 60 47.43 38.59 -33.61
CA LEU A 60 46.61 37.72 -34.47
C LEU A 60 45.12 38.02 -34.32
N LYS A 61 44.39 38.00 -35.44
CA LYS A 61 42.93 38.18 -35.45
C LYS A 61 42.24 36.85 -35.16
N VAL A 62 41.37 36.84 -34.15
CA VAL A 62 40.57 35.70 -33.73
C VAL A 62 39.10 36.04 -33.86
N ARG A 63 38.37 35.25 -34.65
CA ARG A 63 36.93 35.44 -34.88
C ARG A 63 36.14 34.36 -34.17
N PHE A 64 35.31 34.77 -33.22
CA PHE A 64 34.37 33.92 -32.51
C PHE A 64 33.00 33.94 -33.21
N ARG A 65 32.43 32.76 -33.41
CA ARG A 65 31.10 32.55 -34.00
C ARG A 65 30.33 31.55 -33.16
N ILE A 66 29.04 31.82 -32.93
CA ILE A 66 28.14 30.85 -32.31
C ILE A 66 27.64 29.92 -33.42
N GLU A 67 27.76 28.62 -33.24
CA GLU A 67 27.23 27.63 -34.18
C GLU A 67 25.75 27.34 -33.91
N GLY A 68 24.98 27.18 -34.99
CA GLY A 68 23.57 26.75 -34.93
C GLY A 68 22.56 27.83 -34.54
N ALA A 69 21.34 27.38 -34.23
CA ALA A 69 20.16 28.23 -34.00
C ALA A 69 19.99 28.64 -32.53
N ALA A 70 21.05 29.12 -31.90
CA ALA A 70 21.07 29.60 -30.52
C ALA A 70 20.34 30.95 -30.38
N LYS A 71 19.00 30.97 -30.53
CA LYS A 71 18.20 32.20 -30.53
C LYS A 71 18.44 33.04 -29.27
N GLY A 72 18.96 34.24 -29.49
CA GLY A 72 19.22 35.23 -28.44
C GLY A 72 20.59 35.13 -27.75
N ALA A 73 21.44 34.17 -28.13
CA ALA A 73 22.83 34.16 -27.67
C ALA A 73 23.65 35.29 -28.31
N ARG A 74 24.62 35.82 -27.56
CA ARG A 74 25.47 36.94 -27.99
C ARG A 74 26.89 36.76 -27.50
N LEU A 75 27.85 37.25 -28.28
CA LEU A 75 29.25 37.37 -27.88
C LEU A 75 29.54 38.85 -27.59
N THR A 76 30.28 39.12 -26.52
CA THR A 76 30.71 40.49 -26.18
C THR A 76 31.76 41.01 -27.15
N SER A 77 32.71 40.16 -27.56
CA SER A 77 33.75 40.48 -28.55
C SER A 77 33.80 39.38 -29.62
N PRO A 78 32.99 39.45 -30.69
CA PRO A 78 32.98 38.45 -31.76
C PRO A 78 34.27 38.43 -32.59
N ASP A 79 34.98 39.55 -32.64
CA ASP A 79 36.30 39.66 -33.27
C ASP A 79 37.25 40.22 -32.20
N ALA A 80 38.33 39.50 -31.90
CA ALA A 80 39.33 39.83 -30.88
C ALA A 80 40.74 39.74 -31.48
N ILE A 81 41.71 40.39 -30.83
CA ILE A 81 43.13 40.35 -31.22
C ILE A 81 43.92 39.75 -30.04
N THR A 82 44.90 38.88 -30.32
CA THR A 82 45.76 38.31 -29.27
C THR A 82 46.62 39.39 -28.61
N ASN A 83 46.64 39.44 -27.27
CA ASN A 83 47.44 40.39 -26.49
C ASN A 83 48.94 39.98 -26.44
N GLU A 84 49.77 40.67 -25.65
CA GLU A 84 51.22 40.37 -25.50
C GLU A 84 51.51 38.95 -24.94
N GLU A 85 50.52 38.35 -24.27
CA GLU A 85 50.57 36.98 -23.75
C GLU A 85 49.99 35.95 -24.75
N GLY A 86 49.65 36.38 -25.97
CA GLY A 86 49.09 35.54 -27.02
C GLY A 86 47.62 35.19 -26.81
N ILE A 87 46.92 35.90 -25.93
CA ILE A 87 45.56 35.57 -25.48
C ILE A 87 44.50 36.40 -26.21
N ALA A 88 43.48 35.74 -26.76
CA ALA A 88 42.23 36.33 -27.22
C ALA A 88 41.06 35.77 -26.40
N SER A 89 40.09 36.61 -26.04
CA SER A 89 38.94 36.17 -25.23
C SER A 89 37.62 36.81 -25.64
N THR A 90 36.54 36.12 -25.34
CA THR A 90 35.17 36.62 -25.53
C THR A 90 34.24 36.06 -24.44
N LEU A 91 33.21 36.80 -24.05
CA LEU A 91 32.19 36.31 -23.12
C LEU A 91 30.93 35.93 -23.88
N LEU A 92 30.50 34.68 -23.71
CA LEU A 92 29.23 34.17 -24.22
C LEU A 92 28.07 34.55 -23.28
N SER A 93 27.05 35.18 -23.86
CA SER A 93 25.73 35.35 -23.26
C SER A 93 24.78 34.32 -23.83
N LEU A 94 24.24 33.47 -22.96
CA LEU A 94 23.39 32.35 -23.35
C LEU A 94 22.02 32.84 -23.83
N GLY A 95 21.45 32.12 -24.79
CA GLY A 95 20.10 32.36 -25.30
C GLY A 95 19.01 31.95 -24.30
N ARG A 96 17.75 32.01 -24.74
CA ARG A 96 16.59 31.61 -23.90
C ARG A 96 16.28 30.11 -23.97
N GLU A 97 16.96 29.37 -24.84
CA GLU A 97 16.74 27.94 -25.03
C GLU A 97 17.74 27.13 -24.21
N MET A 98 17.27 26.07 -23.56
CA MET A 98 18.16 25.12 -22.87
C MET A 98 18.88 24.23 -23.89
N GLY A 99 20.06 23.77 -23.56
CA GLY A 99 20.87 22.92 -24.43
C GLY A 99 22.30 23.42 -24.55
N ASP A 100 23.05 22.81 -25.46
CA ASP A 100 24.45 23.17 -25.67
C ASP A 100 24.60 24.29 -26.69
N TYR A 101 25.55 25.14 -26.40
CA TYR A 101 25.96 26.26 -27.21
C TYR A 101 27.41 26.00 -27.59
N THR A 102 27.65 25.83 -28.89
CA THR A 102 28.99 25.70 -29.44
C THR A 102 29.43 27.04 -29.97
N VAL A 103 30.63 27.48 -29.58
CA VAL A 103 31.28 28.68 -30.10
C VAL A 103 32.57 28.24 -30.80
N THR A 104 32.69 28.51 -32.08
CA THR A 104 33.94 28.31 -32.82
C THR A 104 34.78 29.56 -32.80
N ALA A 105 36.08 29.40 -32.54
CA ALA A 105 37.09 30.43 -32.71
C ALA A 105 37.95 30.08 -33.92
N GLU A 106 38.04 31.02 -34.85
CA GLU A 106 38.85 30.93 -36.07
C GLU A 106 40.03 31.89 -35.93
N VAL A 107 41.24 31.35 -35.89
CA VAL A 107 42.50 32.12 -35.85
C VAL A 107 42.96 32.33 -37.28
N LEU A 108 43.19 33.59 -37.67
CA LEU A 108 43.71 33.97 -38.98
C LEU A 108 45.22 34.22 -38.88
N SER A 109 46.01 33.35 -39.51
CA SER A 109 47.47 33.45 -39.60
C SER A 109 47.90 34.47 -40.67
N GLU A 110 49.13 34.96 -40.59
CA GLU A 110 49.69 35.95 -41.54
C GLU A 110 49.84 35.40 -42.98
N ASP A 111 49.98 34.08 -43.12
CA ASP A 111 50.05 33.36 -44.41
C ASP A 111 48.67 33.10 -45.06
N GLY A 112 47.59 33.49 -44.38
CA GLY A 112 46.21 33.25 -44.81
C GLY A 112 45.64 31.89 -44.42
N SER A 113 46.38 31.05 -43.69
CA SER A 113 45.84 29.82 -43.10
C SER A 113 44.88 30.13 -41.94
N THR A 114 43.89 29.24 -41.74
CA THR A 114 42.91 29.37 -40.66
C THR A 114 42.83 28.11 -39.83
N GLU A 115 43.07 28.24 -38.53
CA GLU A 115 42.83 27.16 -37.56
C GLU A 115 41.54 27.39 -36.79
N ARG A 116 40.78 26.31 -36.56
CA ARG A 116 39.48 26.37 -35.88
C ARG A 116 39.48 25.50 -34.64
N VAL A 117 39.00 26.08 -33.55
CA VAL A 117 38.75 25.37 -32.28
C VAL A 117 37.37 25.67 -31.76
N SER A 118 36.79 24.73 -31.03
CA SER A 118 35.41 24.81 -30.55
C SER A 118 35.37 24.84 -29.02
N PHE A 119 34.54 25.75 -28.50
CA PHE A 119 34.16 25.81 -27.09
C PHE A 119 32.72 25.34 -26.96
N THR A 120 32.41 24.59 -25.91
CA THR A 120 31.03 24.22 -25.56
C THR A 120 30.63 24.88 -24.25
N ALA A 121 29.34 25.22 -24.12
CA ALA A 121 28.72 25.62 -22.87
C ALA A 121 27.29 25.11 -22.82
N THR A 122 26.79 24.75 -21.64
CA THR A 122 25.44 24.21 -21.47
C THR A 122 24.55 25.26 -20.78
N ALA A 123 23.46 25.63 -21.43
CA ALA A 123 22.45 26.53 -20.87
C ALA A 123 21.35 25.73 -20.16
N LEU A 124 21.12 26.06 -18.89
CA LEU A 124 20.16 25.38 -18.02
C LEU A 124 19.09 26.35 -17.52
N ASP A 125 17.86 25.86 -17.38
CA ASP A 125 16.79 26.56 -16.69
C ASP A 125 16.30 25.71 -15.52
N TRP A 126 16.89 25.93 -14.34
CA TRP A 126 16.55 25.16 -13.14
C TRP A 126 15.08 25.28 -12.75
N LYS A 127 14.42 26.42 -13.03
CA LYS A 127 13.00 26.59 -12.74
C LYS A 127 12.16 25.70 -13.65
N LYS A 128 12.45 25.74 -14.96
CA LYS A 128 11.76 24.88 -15.93
C LYS A 128 12.00 23.40 -15.65
N ILE A 129 13.24 23.01 -15.37
CA ILE A 129 13.58 21.62 -15.01
C ILE A 129 12.78 21.17 -13.79
N LEU A 130 12.79 21.94 -12.70
CA LEU A 130 12.04 21.61 -11.49
C LEU A 130 10.54 21.49 -11.75
N PHE A 131 9.94 22.47 -12.44
CA PHE A 131 8.50 22.48 -12.70
C PHE A 131 8.05 21.31 -13.58
N TYR A 132 8.82 20.97 -14.61
CA TYR A 132 8.48 19.88 -15.52
C TYR A 132 8.75 18.51 -14.90
N ILE A 133 9.77 18.37 -14.05
CA ILE A 133 10.00 17.13 -13.28
C ILE A 133 8.86 16.92 -12.29
N VAL A 134 8.55 17.91 -11.44
CA VAL A 134 7.48 17.78 -10.42
C VAL A 134 6.11 17.64 -11.07
N GLY A 135 5.79 18.47 -12.07
CA GLY A 135 4.52 18.40 -12.80
C GLY A 135 4.38 17.12 -13.62
N GLY A 136 5.45 16.70 -14.31
CA GLY A 136 5.49 15.45 -15.04
C GLY A 136 5.32 14.24 -14.13
N LEU A 137 5.99 14.23 -12.97
CA LEU A 137 5.83 13.19 -11.94
C LEU A 137 4.40 13.17 -11.38
N GLY A 138 3.81 14.34 -11.12
CA GLY A 138 2.41 14.47 -10.69
C GLY A 138 1.44 13.87 -11.71
N LEU A 139 1.59 14.20 -12.99
CA LEU A 139 0.81 13.60 -14.09
C LEU A 139 1.03 12.08 -14.14
N PHE A 140 2.27 11.63 -14.01
CA PHE A 140 2.60 10.21 -14.04
C PHE A 140 1.91 9.44 -12.90
N LEU A 141 2.03 9.91 -11.66
CA LEU A 141 1.41 9.30 -10.48
C LEU A 141 -0.12 9.34 -10.55
N PHE A 142 -0.69 10.47 -11.00
CA PHE A 142 -2.13 10.59 -11.22
C PHE A 142 -2.63 9.62 -12.29
N GLY A 143 -1.89 9.49 -13.40
CA GLY A 143 -2.18 8.54 -14.47
C GLY A 143 -2.16 7.09 -13.97
N MET A 144 -1.14 6.72 -13.18
CA MET A 144 -1.09 5.39 -12.54
C MET A 144 -2.28 5.15 -11.62
N ARG A 145 -2.62 6.11 -10.75
CA ARG A 145 -3.78 5.98 -9.84
C ARG A 145 -5.09 5.79 -10.61
N GLN A 146 -5.35 6.64 -11.62
CA GLN A 146 -6.55 6.52 -12.44
C GLN A 146 -6.63 5.17 -13.16
N MET A 147 -5.49 4.67 -13.65
CA MET A 147 -5.40 3.36 -14.29
C MET A 147 -5.71 2.23 -13.29
N SER A 148 -5.10 2.23 -12.10
CA SER A 148 -5.35 1.25 -11.03
C SER A 148 -6.80 1.25 -10.56
N ASP A 149 -7.37 2.42 -10.27
CA ASP A 149 -8.77 2.55 -9.85
C ASP A 149 -9.73 2.04 -10.95
N GLY A 150 -9.42 2.33 -12.22
CA GLY A 150 -10.17 1.82 -13.37
C GLY A 150 -10.12 0.29 -13.47
N LEU A 151 -8.93 -0.31 -13.35
CA LEU A 151 -8.74 -1.77 -13.39
C LEU A 151 -9.46 -2.46 -12.21
N GLN A 152 -9.42 -1.86 -11.02
CA GLN A 152 -10.14 -2.36 -9.85
C GLN A 152 -11.66 -2.34 -10.06
N LYS A 153 -12.20 -1.24 -10.63
CA LYS A 153 -13.64 -1.14 -10.95
C LYS A 153 -14.08 -2.11 -12.05
N VAL A 154 -13.21 -2.39 -13.03
CA VAL A 154 -13.44 -3.45 -14.04
C VAL A 154 -13.47 -4.84 -13.38
N ALA A 155 -12.59 -5.09 -12.41
CA ALA A 155 -12.50 -6.38 -11.73
C ALA A 155 -13.73 -6.69 -10.84
N GLY A 156 -14.33 -5.67 -10.19
CA GLY A 156 -15.63 -5.77 -9.52
C GLY A 156 -15.74 -6.88 -8.46
N SER A 157 -16.90 -7.56 -8.40
CA SER A 157 -17.21 -8.63 -7.42
C SER A 157 -16.36 -9.91 -7.60
N ARG A 158 -15.68 -10.07 -8.74
CA ARG A 158 -14.73 -11.19 -8.96
C ARG A 158 -13.53 -11.11 -8.02
N MET A 159 -13.24 -9.93 -7.46
CA MET A 159 -12.20 -9.78 -6.43
C MET A 159 -12.50 -10.64 -5.19
N LYS A 160 -13.77 -10.74 -4.78
CA LYS A 160 -14.20 -11.60 -3.65
C LYS A 160 -13.94 -13.08 -3.93
N GLN A 161 -14.16 -13.53 -5.16
CA GLN A 161 -13.92 -14.92 -5.59
C GLN A 161 -12.44 -15.26 -5.76
N ILE A 162 -11.64 -14.30 -6.24
CA ILE A 162 -10.18 -14.39 -6.32
C ILE A 162 -9.65 -14.55 -4.88
N LEU A 163 -10.03 -13.67 -3.96
CA LEU A 163 -9.58 -13.73 -2.58
C LEU A 163 -10.06 -15.00 -1.83
N GLY A 164 -11.28 -15.49 -2.09
CA GLY A 164 -11.79 -16.73 -1.50
C GLY A 164 -11.08 -18.03 -1.97
N LYS A 165 -10.33 -17.97 -3.08
CA LYS A 165 -9.49 -19.08 -3.57
C LYS A 165 -8.03 -18.96 -3.16
N LEU A 166 -7.68 -17.93 -2.38
CA LEU A 166 -6.39 -17.88 -1.73
C LEU A 166 -6.29 -19.10 -0.80
N THR A 167 -5.27 -19.92 -0.99
CA THR A 167 -4.60 -20.70 0.06
C THR A 167 -4.79 -22.23 0.19
N ALA A 168 -4.58 -23.00 -0.88
CA ALA A 168 -4.26 -24.44 -0.71
C ALA A 168 -2.74 -24.70 -0.49
N ASN A 169 -1.84 -23.94 -1.14
CA ASN A 169 -0.39 -24.14 -1.03
C ASN A 169 0.44 -22.85 -1.30
N ARG A 170 1.74 -22.88 -0.98
CA ARG A 170 2.66 -21.73 -1.05
C ARG A 170 2.84 -21.19 -2.48
N ILE A 171 2.94 -22.08 -3.47
CA ILE A 171 3.13 -21.70 -4.89
C ILE A 171 1.90 -20.98 -5.42
N MET A 172 0.70 -21.46 -5.09
CA MET A 172 -0.55 -20.76 -5.40
C MET A 172 -0.61 -19.40 -4.72
N GLY A 173 -0.11 -19.27 -3.49
CA GLY A 173 0.02 -17.97 -2.80
C GLY A 173 0.86 -16.97 -3.60
N VAL A 174 2.05 -17.39 -4.06
CA VAL A 174 2.92 -16.57 -4.92
C VAL A 174 2.23 -16.22 -6.24
N GLY A 175 1.66 -17.21 -6.93
CA GLY A 175 0.95 -16.98 -8.19
C GLY A 175 -0.22 -15.99 -8.04
N MET A 176 -0.96 -16.09 -6.93
CA MET A 176 -2.07 -15.20 -6.66
C MET A 176 -1.62 -13.79 -6.31
N GLY A 177 -0.61 -13.64 -5.45
CA GLY A 177 -0.01 -12.34 -5.16
C GLY A 177 0.47 -11.64 -6.43
N ALA A 178 1.10 -12.39 -7.35
CA ALA A 178 1.56 -11.88 -8.63
C ALA A 178 0.39 -11.47 -9.54
N LEU A 179 -0.65 -12.31 -9.65
CA LEU A 179 -1.81 -12.03 -10.47
C LEU A 179 -2.57 -10.79 -9.98
N VAL A 180 -2.91 -10.75 -8.69
CA VAL A 180 -3.70 -9.65 -8.11
C VAL A 180 -2.91 -8.35 -8.15
N THR A 181 -1.62 -8.37 -7.79
CA THR A 181 -0.78 -7.17 -7.88
C THR A 181 -0.58 -6.72 -9.31
N GLY A 182 -0.47 -7.65 -10.26
CA GLY A 182 -0.38 -7.33 -11.68
C GLY A 182 -1.64 -6.65 -12.24
N ILE A 183 -2.81 -7.08 -11.79
CA ILE A 183 -4.10 -6.51 -12.20
C ILE A 183 -4.33 -5.16 -11.52
N ILE A 184 -4.07 -5.05 -10.22
CA ILE A 184 -4.30 -3.82 -9.44
C ILE A 184 -3.17 -2.79 -9.68
N GLN A 185 -1.98 -3.25 -10.07
CA GLN A 185 -0.77 -2.46 -10.29
C GLN A 185 -0.26 -1.74 -9.02
N SER A 186 -0.57 -2.28 -7.83
CA SER A 186 -0.13 -1.73 -6.54
C SER A 186 0.29 -2.83 -5.56
N SER A 187 1.59 -3.08 -5.46
CA SER A 187 2.15 -3.99 -4.45
C SER A 187 2.07 -3.44 -3.05
N SER A 188 2.21 -2.13 -2.87
CA SER A 188 2.06 -1.49 -1.56
C SER A 188 0.66 -1.77 -1.00
N ALA A 189 -0.40 -1.56 -1.80
CA ALA A 189 -1.76 -1.87 -1.37
C ALA A 189 -1.93 -3.36 -1.05
N MET A 190 -1.45 -4.25 -1.93
CA MET A 190 -1.52 -5.70 -1.71
C MET A 190 -0.76 -6.17 -0.47
N THR A 191 0.40 -5.57 -0.19
CA THR A 191 1.22 -5.92 0.97
C THR A 191 0.58 -5.43 2.27
N VAL A 192 0.09 -4.18 2.29
CA VAL A 192 -0.65 -3.62 3.43
C VAL A 192 -1.90 -4.46 3.72
N MET A 193 -2.68 -4.81 2.69
CA MET A 193 -3.84 -5.70 2.83
C MET A 193 -3.47 -7.08 3.35
N THR A 194 -2.35 -7.64 2.87
CA THR A 194 -1.88 -8.94 3.35
C THR A 194 -1.47 -8.88 4.82
N VAL A 195 -0.80 -7.81 5.26
CA VAL A 195 -0.48 -7.56 6.67
C VAL A 195 -1.77 -7.46 7.50
N GLY A 196 -2.78 -6.75 7.02
CA GLY A 196 -4.10 -6.69 7.66
C GLY A 196 -4.83 -8.01 7.76
N PHE A 197 -4.84 -8.80 6.68
CA PHE A 197 -5.46 -10.12 6.69
C PHE A 197 -4.78 -11.08 7.65
N VAL A 198 -3.47 -10.93 7.88
CA VAL A 198 -2.77 -11.68 8.93
C VAL A 198 -3.13 -11.16 10.31
N ASN A 199 -3.26 -9.84 10.48
CA ASN A 199 -3.69 -9.26 11.74
C ASN A 199 -5.09 -9.77 12.14
N ALA A 200 -6.01 -9.72 11.18
CA ALA A 200 -7.36 -10.23 11.29
C ALA A 200 -7.44 -11.77 11.27
N GLY A 201 -6.33 -12.50 11.27
CA GLY A 201 -6.34 -13.96 11.34
C GLY A 201 -6.93 -14.70 10.13
N LEU A 202 -7.23 -13.99 9.03
CA LEU A 202 -7.72 -14.56 7.78
C LEU A 202 -6.63 -15.30 7.00
N LEU A 203 -5.37 -14.88 7.18
CA LEU A 203 -4.21 -15.52 6.59
C LEU A 203 -3.24 -15.94 7.69
N THR A 204 -2.74 -17.17 7.56
CA THR A 204 -1.57 -17.60 8.32
C THR A 204 -0.33 -16.84 7.84
N LEU A 205 0.67 -16.71 8.73
CA LEU A 205 1.98 -16.15 8.39
C LEU A 205 2.57 -16.74 7.10
N ALA A 206 2.43 -18.05 6.89
CA ALA A 206 2.99 -18.72 5.72
C ALA A 206 2.25 -18.33 4.41
N GLN A 207 0.92 -18.25 4.46
CA GLN A 207 0.13 -17.83 3.32
C GLN A 207 0.44 -16.37 2.95
N ALA A 208 0.55 -15.51 3.94
CA ALA A 208 0.84 -14.10 3.77
C ALA A 208 2.22 -13.83 3.17
N ILE A 209 3.27 -14.47 3.68
CA ILE A 209 4.61 -14.37 3.10
C ILE A 209 4.58 -14.81 1.63
N SER A 210 3.85 -15.88 1.30
CA SER A 210 3.72 -16.35 -0.08
C SER A 210 3.04 -15.30 -0.98
N VAL A 211 1.95 -14.67 -0.52
CA VAL A 211 1.24 -13.62 -1.26
C VAL A 211 2.12 -12.39 -1.47
N VAL A 212 2.84 -11.93 -0.43
CA VAL A 212 3.73 -10.76 -0.53
C VAL A 212 4.90 -11.02 -1.49
N MET A 213 5.50 -12.21 -1.44
CA MET A 213 6.51 -12.64 -2.41
C MET A 213 5.97 -12.62 -3.85
N GLY A 214 4.72 -13.06 -4.04
CA GLY A 214 4.00 -12.94 -5.31
C GLY A 214 3.80 -11.50 -5.75
N ALA A 215 3.41 -10.60 -4.84
CA ALA A 215 3.16 -9.19 -5.14
C ALA A 215 4.38 -8.49 -5.74
N ASN A 216 5.58 -8.86 -5.26
CA ASN A 216 6.85 -8.45 -5.84
C ASN A 216 6.98 -8.81 -7.33
N ILE A 217 6.56 -10.01 -7.75
CA ILE A 217 6.52 -10.39 -9.18
C ILE A 217 5.49 -9.54 -9.93
N GLY A 218 4.28 -9.41 -9.38
CA GLY A 218 3.17 -8.69 -10.04
C GLY A 218 3.49 -7.23 -10.35
N THR A 219 4.22 -6.55 -9.46
CA THR A 219 4.66 -5.14 -9.62
C THR A 219 5.47 -4.93 -10.90
N THR A 220 6.20 -5.96 -11.34
CA THR A 220 7.08 -5.85 -12.50
C THR A 220 6.31 -5.61 -13.80
N LEU A 221 5.02 -5.97 -13.85
CA LEU A 221 4.15 -5.72 -14.99
C LEU A 221 3.99 -4.23 -15.28
N THR A 222 4.02 -3.36 -14.26
CA THR A 222 3.98 -1.90 -14.49
C THR A 222 5.22 -1.43 -15.24
N GLY A 223 6.42 -1.88 -14.83
CA GLY A 223 7.67 -1.53 -15.50
C GLY A 223 7.70 -2.01 -16.96
N GLN A 224 7.21 -3.23 -17.21
CA GLN A 224 7.07 -3.78 -18.55
C GLN A 224 6.12 -2.95 -19.42
N LEU A 225 4.98 -2.53 -18.86
CA LEU A 225 4.01 -1.68 -19.53
C LEU A 225 4.62 -0.33 -19.94
N ILE A 226 5.44 0.27 -19.07
CA ILE A 226 6.10 1.57 -19.32
C ILE A 226 7.22 1.46 -20.37
N ALA A 227 7.92 0.32 -20.41
CA ALA A 227 9.03 0.10 -21.34
C ALA A 227 8.60 -0.01 -22.82
N PHE A 228 7.30 -0.14 -23.10
CA PHE A 228 6.82 -0.07 -24.47
C PHE A 228 6.94 1.36 -25.02
N PRO A 229 7.40 1.55 -26.26
CA PRO A 229 7.60 2.88 -26.87
C PRO A 229 6.27 3.51 -27.33
N ILE A 230 5.28 3.61 -26.43
CA ILE A 230 3.91 4.06 -26.74
C ILE A 230 3.76 5.57 -26.49
N HIS A 231 4.78 6.25 -25.99
CA HIS A 231 4.76 7.69 -25.67
C HIS A 231 4.24 8.58 -26.84
N LYS A 232 4.48 8.20 -28.10
CA LYS A 232 3.97 8.93 -29.28
C LYS A 232 2.44 8.89 -29.43
N TYR A 233 1.80 7.87 -28.88
CA TYR A 233 0.36 7.66 -28.93
C TYR A 233 -0.37 8.15 -27.67
N ALA A 234 0.34 8.77 -26.73
CA ALA A 234 -0.23 9.23 -25.46
C ALA A 234 -1.45 10.16 -25.68
N LEU A 235 -1.34 11.17 -26.54
CA LEU A 235 -2.43 12.14 -26.78
C LEU A 235 -3.68 11.51 -27.42
N PRO A 236 -3.58 10.69 -28.50
CA PRO A 236 -4.72 9.93 -29.00
C PRO A 236 -5.36 9.00 -27.95
N ILE A 237 -4.56 8.31 -27.14
CA ILE A 237 -5.06 7.41 -26.09
C ILE A 237 -5.82 8.21 -25.02
N ILE A 238 -5.33 9.39 -24.62
CA ILE A 238 -6.05 10.30 -23.72
C ILE A 238 -7.40 10.67 -24.35
N GLY A 239 -7.42 11.09 -25.62
CA GLY A 239 -8.66 11.49 -26.31
C GLY A 239 -9.70 10.38 -26.32
N ILE A 240 -9.30 9.16 -26.67
CA ILE A 240 -10.18 7.97 -26.65
C ILE A 240 -10.63 7.65 -25.23
N GLY A 241 -9.71 7.66 -24.26
CA GLY A 241 -10.00 7.39 -22.85
C GLY A 241 -11.02 8.36 -22.26
N VAL A 242 -10.85 9.66 -22.49
CA VAL A 242 -11.82 10.70 -22.09
C VAL A 242 -13.17 10.46 -22.77
N ALA A 243 -13.19 10.21 -24.09
CA ALA A 243 -14.44 9.98 -24.81
C ALA A 243 -15.20 8.75 -24.28
N MET A 244 -14.51 7.64 -24.04
CA MET A 244 -15.10 6.44 -23.44
C MET A 244 -15.58 6.68 -22.00
N HIS A 245 -14.82 7.44 -21.21
CA HIS A 245 -15.15 7.74 -19.82
C HIS A 245 -16.38 8.66 -19.68
N LEU A 246 -16.47 9.69 -20.51
CA LEU A 246 -17.54 10.69 -20.46
C LEU A 246 -18.81 10.23 -21.21
N PHE A 247 -18.65 9.69 -22.41
CA PHE A 247 -19.78 9.37 -23.30
C PHE A 247 -20.17 7.88 -23.32
N GLY A 248 -19.43 7.01 -22.62
CA GLY A 248 -19.75 5.59 -22.52
C GLY A 248 -21.10 5.36 -21.84
N LYS A 249 -22.03 4.64 -22.48
CA LYS A 249 -23.35 4.37 -21.90
C LYS A 249 -23.31 3.32 -20.78
N GLN A 250 -22.41 2.34 -20.89
CA GLN A 250 -22.27 1.24 -19.93
C GLN A 250 -21.19 1.56 -18.89
N LYS A 251 -21.40 1.15 -17.62
CA LYS A 251 -20.42 1.35 -16.52
C LYS A 251 -19.04 0.76 -16.87
N SER A 252 -19.01 -0.44 -17.46
CA SER A 252 -17.77 -1.10 -17.89
C SER A 252 -16.97 -0.28 -18.91
N THR A 253 -17.64 0.29 -19.91
CA THR A 253 -16.99 1.17 -20.91
C THR A 253 -16.37 2.40 -20.25
N LYS A 254 -17.07 3.01 -19.28
CA LYS A 254 -16.53 4.15 -18.54
C LYS A 254 -15.29 3.79 -17.71
N PHE A 255 -15.26 2.59 -17.13
CA PHE A 255 -14.11 2.10 -16.36
C PHE A 255 -12.90 1.82 -17.28
N TRP A 256 -13.10 1.16 -18.42
CA TRP A 256 -12.03 1.02 -19.42
C TRP A 256 -11.58 2.37 -20.01
N GLY A 257 -12.49 3.33 -20.16
CA GLY A 257 -12.14 4.71 -20.49
C GLY A 257 -11.24 5.36 -19.44
N GLN A 258 -11.53 5.14 -18.14
CA GLN A 258 -10.67 5.58 -17.03
C GLN A 258 -9.27 4.93 -17.10
N VAL A 259 -9.19 3.64 -17.43
CA VAL A 259 -7.93 2.90 -17.61
C VAL A 259 -7.10 3.52 -18.73
N LEU A 260 -7.69 3.71 -19.92
CA LEU A 260 -7.00 4.31 -21.07
C LEU A 260 -6.59 5.76 -20.81
N LEU A 261 -7.45 6.54 -20.16
CA LEU A 261 -7.14 7.90 -19.75
C LEU A 261 -5.91 7.94 -18.83
N GLY A 262 -5.93 7.12 -17.77
CA GLY A 262 -4.81 7.01 -16.83
C GLY A 262 -3.51 6.60 -17.53
N PHE A 263 -3.59 5.59 -18.40
CA PHE A 263 -2.48 5.14 -19.23
C PHE A 263 -1.90 6.26 -20.12
N GLY A 264 -2.75 7.01 -20.81
CA GLY A 264 -2.31 8.11 -21.67
C GLY A 264 -1.65 9.26 -20.88
N ILE A 265 -2.24 9.66 -19.74
CA ILE A 265 -1.68 10.70 -18.87
C ILE A 265 -0.34 10.27 -18.27
N LEU A 266 -0.20 8.99 -17.91
CA LEU A 266 1.05 8.41 -17.41
C LEU A 266 2.20 8.65 -18.42
N PHE A 267 1.99 8.29 -19.68
CA PHE A 267 3.01 8.50 -20.72
C PHE A 267 3.25 9.98 -21.04
N LEU A 268 2.23 10.83 -20.94
CA LEU A 268 2.40 12.28 -21.05
C LEU A 268 3.32 12.82 -19.95
N GLY A 269 3.12 12.37 -18.71
CA GLY A 269 3.99 12.70 -17.57
C GLY A 269 5.44 12.27 -17.82
N LEU A 270 5.64 11.03 -18.28
CA LEU A 270 6.97 10.51 -18.61
C LEU A 270 7.67 11.30 -19.74
N SER A 271 6.93 11.62 -20.80
CA SER A 271 7.43 12.45 -21.92
C SER A 271 7.82 13.86 -21.46
N THR A 272 7.01 14.45 -20.57
CA THR A 272 7.27 15.78 -19.98
C THR A 272 8.56 15.80 -19.18
N MET A 273 8.84 14.75 -18.39
CA MET A 273 10.08 14.63 -17.61
C MET A 273 11.30 14.41 -18.49
N THR A 274 11.25 13.45 -19.43
CA THR A 274 12.39 13.11 -20.30
C THR A 274 12.84 14.29 -21.17
N GLY A 275 11.91 15.12 -21.65
CA GLY A 275 12.23 16.26 -22.51
C GLY A 275 13.08 17.35 -21.84
N VAL A 276 12.87 17.62 -20.55
CA VAL A 276 13.61 18.68 -19.82
C VAL A 276 14.93 18.22 -19.21
N VAL A 277 15.10 16.91 -19.10
CA VAL A 277 16.25 16.29 -18.47
C VAL A 277 17.41 16.10 -19.46
N LYS A 278 17.15 15.90 -20.76
CA LYS A 278 18.17 15.69 -21.81
C LYS A 278 19.35 16.69 -21.80
N PRO A 279 19.16 18.02 -21.65
CA PRO A 279 20.27 18.97 -21.63
C PRO A 279 21.27 18.77 -20.47
N LEU A 280 20.84 18.11 -19.39
CA LEU A 280 21.70 17.86 -18.23
C LEU A 280 22.79 16.82 -18.48
N HIS A 281 22.66 16.00 -19.53
CA HIS A 281 23.67 15.02 -19.90
C HIS A 281 25.06 15.64 -20.14
N HIS A 282 25.11 16.89 -20.62
CA HIS A 282 26.37 17.56 -20.95
C HIS A 282 26.95 18.39 -19.80
N SER A 283 26.17 18.60 -18.73
CA SER A 283 26.62 19.27 -17.52
C SER A 283 27.78 18.51 -16.86
N GLN A 284 28.86 19.23 -16.57
CA GLN A 284 30.01 18.69 -15.87
C GLN A 284 29.67 18.32 -14.42
N SER A 285 28.84 19.14 -13.76
CA SER A 285 28.35 18.86 -12.41
C SER A 285 27.57 17.54 -12.34
N PHE A 286 26.76 17.26 -13.37
CA PHE A 286 26.02 16.00 -13.48
C PHE A 286 26.91 14.82 -13.86
N LYS A 287 27.95 15.03 -14.69
CA LYS A 287 28.97 14.02 -15.00
C LYS A 287 29.78 13.59 -13.76
N ASP A 288 30.04 14.52 -12.84
CA ASP A 288 30.78 14.19 -11.60
C ASP A 288 29.92 13.33 -10.66
N ILE A 289 28.62 13.63 -10.56
CA ILE A 289 27.65 12.79 -9.85
C ILE A 289 27.54 11.41 -10.54
N PHE A 290 27.51 11.38 -11.87
CA PHE A 290 27.50 10.16 -12.69
C PHE A 290 28.71 9.26 -12.40
N VAL A 291 29.93 9.81 -12.36
CA VAL A 291 31.15 9.05 -12.04
C VAL A 291 31.05 8.41 -10.64
N ALA A 292 30.47 9.13 -9.67
CA ALA A 292 30.29 8.62 -8.31
C ALA A 292 29.33 7.42 -8.23
N PHE A 293 28.25 7.41 -9.01
CA PHE A 293 27.29 6.29 -9.06
C PHE A 293 27.84 5.09 -9.84
N SER A 294 28.51 5.33 -10.95
CA SER A 294 29.03 4.28 -11.84
C SER A 294 30.14 3.44 -11.16
N HIS A 295 31.02 4.08 -10.37
CA HIS A 295 32.12 3.38 -9.69
C HIS A 295 31.73 2.66 -8.38
N LYS A 296 30.58 3.03 -7.79
CA LYS A 296 30.13 2.49 -6.49
C LYS A 296 28.68 2.04 -6.53
N PRO A 297 28.39 0.85 -7.11
CA PRO A 297 27.04 0.28 -7.17
C PRO A 297 26.23 0.33 -5.87
N TRP A 298 26.85 0.23 -4.70
CA TRP A 298 26.14 0.28 -3.41
C TRP A 298 25.51 1.65 -3.12
N LEU A 299 26.08 2.74 -3.66
CA LEU A 299 25.48 4.08 -3.57
C LEU A 299 24.21 4.15 -4.43
N GLY A 300 24.19 3.48 -5.58
CA GLY A 300 22.99 3.34 -6.40
C GLY A 300 21.88 2.61 -5.65
N VAL A 301 22.20 1.50 -4.98
CA VAL A 301 21.25 0.77 -4.12
C VAL A 301 20.69 1.68 -3.03
N LEU A 302 21.56 2.40 -2.30
CA LEU A 302 21.12 3.31 -1.24
C LEU A 302 20.20 4.42 -1.78
N ALA A 303 20.55 5.01 -2.92
CA ALA A 303 19.75 6.06 -3.56
C ALA A 303 18.38 5.53 -4.00
N GLY A 304 18.33 4.34 -4.62
CA GLY A 304 17.08 3.69 -5.00
C GLY A 304 16.20 3.38 -3.79
N THR A 305 16.80 2.87 -2.71
CA THR A 305 16.08 2.60 -1.46
C THR A 305 15.45 3.86 -0.88
N ILE A 306 16.22 4.95 -0.72
CA ILE A 306 15.72 6.22 -0.17
C ILE A 306 14.63 6.82 -1.05
N LEU A 307 14.86 6.82 -2.37
CA LEU A 307 13.92 7.37 -3.33
C LEU A 307 12.58 6.63 -3.25
N THR A 308 12.59 5.30 -3.27
CA THR A 308 11.37 4.51 -3.17
C THR A 308 10.71 4.60 -1.81
N MET A 309 11.46 4.68 -0.71
CA MET A 309 10.87 4.89 0.61
C MET A 309 10.13 6.23 0.70
N THR A 310 10.67 7.26 0.06
CA THR A 310 10.08 8.60 0.05
C THR A 310 8.84 8.66 -0.84
N VAL A 311 8.94 8.09 -2.05
CA VAL A 311 7.84 8.08 -3.03
C VAL A 311 6.78 7.02 -2.69
N GLN A 312 7.15 6.00 -1.91
CA GLN A 312 6.34 4.83 -1.53
C GLN A 312 5.76 4.04 -2.72
N SER A 313 6.38 4.17 -3.90
CA SER A 313 5.94 3.50 -5.13
C SER A 313 7.15 3.06 -5.94
N SER A 314 7.36 1.75 -6.05
CA SER A 314 8.45 1.20 -6.86
C SER A 314 8.25 1.42 -8.35
N SER A 315 7.03 1.28 -8.85
CA SER A 315 6.72 1.58 -10.25
C SER A 315 7.07 3.02 -10.64
N ALA A 316 6.91 3.98 -9.72
CA ALA A 316 7.34 5.37 -9.93
C ALA A 316 8.85 5.53 -9.94
N THR A 317 9.57 4.86 -9.03
CA THR A 317 11.05 4.86 -9.02
C THR A 317 11.62 4.21 -10.28
N VAL A 318 11.06 3.08 -10.72
CA VAL A 318 11.42 2.41 -11.98
C VAL A 318 11.22 3.33 -13.17
N ALA A 319 10.09 4.03 -13.25
CA ALA A 319 9.79 4.97 -14.33
C ALA A 319 10.72 6.19 -14.34
N LEU A 320 11.03 6.74 -13.17
CA LEU A 320 12.00 7.82 -13.04
C LEU A 320 13.40 7.36 -13.47
N THR A 321 13.81 6.15 -13.08
CA THR A 321 15.08 5.55 -13.51
C THR A 321 15.11 5.42 -15.03
N MET A 322 14.05 4.87 -15.64
CA MET A 322 13.92 4.81 -17.10
C MET A 322 14.02 6.18 -17.78
N ALA A 323 13.40 7.21 -17.20
CA ALA A 323 13.44 8.56 -17.73
C ALA A 323 14.86 9.16 -17.67
N LEU A 324 15.55 8.98 -16.54
CA LEU A 324 16.90 9.48 -16.32
C LEU A 324 17.91 8.76 -17.24
N THR A 325 17.81 7.43 -17.39
CA THR A 325 18.68 6.66 -18.27
C THR A 325 18.39 6.95 -19.75
N ALA A 326 17.11 7.08 -20.15
CA ALA A 326 16.76 7.49 -21.51
C ALA A 326 17.17 8.93 -21.85
N GLY A 327 17.30 9.79 -20.83
CA GLY A 327 17.87 11.13 -20.94
C GLY A 327 19.40 11.16 -20.93
N GLY A 328 20.07 10.03 -20.67
CA GLY A 328 21.52 9.90 -20.59
C GLY A 328 22.13 10.21 -19.21
N LEU A 329 21.36 10.63 -18.21
CA LEU A 329 21.93 11.09 -16.93
C LEU A 329 22.50 9.97 -16.06
N ILE A 330 21.97 8.77 -16.21
CA ILE A 330 22.41 7.59 -15.48
C ILE A 330 22.68 6.53 -16.54
N ASP A 331 23.85 5.91 -16.51
CA ASP A 331 24.16 4.76 -17.35
C ASP A 331 23.50 3.48 -16.80
N ILE A 332 23.67 2.37 -17.50
CA ILE A 332 23.20 1.06 -17.03
C ILE A 332 23.84 0.70 -15.67
N GLN A 333 25.10 1.10 -15.47
CA GLN A 333 25.89 0.75 -14.30
C GLN A 333 25.37 1.45 -13.03
N GLY A 334 24.79 2.65 -13.15
CA GLY A 334 24.06 3.32 -12.08
C GLY A 334 22.58 2.93 -12.02
N ALA A 335 21.94 2.67 -13.15
CA ALA A 335 20.50 2.38 -13.22
C ALA A 335 20.15 1.03 -12.58
N ILE A 336 20.92 -0.03 -12.85
CA ILE A 336 20.65 -1.35 -12.26
C ILE A 336 20.72 -1.33 -10.74
N PRO A 337 21.80 -0.83 -10.10
CA PRO A 337 21.85 -0.80 -8.65
C PRO A 337 20.75 0.08 -8.03
N LEU A 338 20.33 1.15 -8.70
CA LEU A 338 19.17 1.94 -8.28
C LEU A 338 17.87 1.12 -8.29
N ILE A 339 17.62 0.33 -9.34
CA ILE A 339 16.48 -0.62 -9.39
C ILE A 339 16.60 -1.70 -8.31
N LEU A 340 17.80 -2.20 -7.99
CA LEU A 340 17.97 -3.12 -6.86
C LEU A 340 17.58 -2.43 -5.54
N GLY A 341 18.02 -1.19 -5.35
CA GLY A 341 17.64 -0.35 -4.20
C GLY A 341 16.13 -0.15 -4.03
N ASP A 342 15.42 0.04 -5.14
CA ASP A 342 13.96 0.18 -5.19
C ASP A 342 13.21 -1.02 -4.57
N ASN A 343 13.74 -2.23 -4.74
CA ASN A 343 13.15 -3.44 -4.16
C ASN A 343 13.26 -3.48 -2.63
N ILE A 344 14.34 -2.94 -2.05
CA ILE A 344 14.43 -2.74 -0.60
C ILE A 344 13.48 -1.63 -0.16
N GLY A 345 13.45 -0.51 -0.89
CA GLY A 345 12.64 0.64 -0.50
C GLY A 345 11.14 0.34 -0.45
N THR A 346 10.64 -0.53 -1.33
CA THR A 346 9.22 -0.97 -1.36
C THR A 346 8.73 -1.56 -0.03
N THR A 347 9.61 -2.19 0.75
CA THR A 347 9.20 -2.92 1.96
C THR A 347 8.80 -2.02 3.11
N ILE A 348 9.11 -0.71 3.05
CA ILE A 348 8.75 0.26 4.09
C ILE A 348 7.24 0.31 4.34
N THR A 349 6.43 0.08 3.30
CA THR A 349 4.97 0.13 3.38
C THR A 349 4.42 -0.96 4.29
N ALA A 350 4.99 -2.17 4.21
CA ALA A 350 4.65 -3.29 5.09
C ALA A 350 5.07 -3.03 6.54
N GLU A 351 6.26 -2.45 6.71
CA GLU A 351 6.81 -2.11 8.02
C GLU A 351 5.93 -1.10 8.74
N ILE A 352 5.54 -0.01 8.06
CA ILE A 352 4.62 1.00 8.59
C ILE A 352 3.25 0.37 8.91
N ALA A 353 2.70 -0.44 8.01
CA ALA A 353 1.40 -1.09 8.23
C ALA A 353 1.38 -2.11 9.37
N SER A 354 2.54 -2.65 9.76
CA SER A 354 2.64 -3.60 10.88
C SER A 354 2.82 -2.94 12.26
N ILE A 355 2.87 -1.60 12.31
CA ILE A 355 2.96 -0.86 13.57
C ILE A 355 1.64 -1.01 14.31
N GLY A 356 1.69 -1.44 15.59
CA GLY A 356 0.50 -1.64 16.41
C GLY A 356 -0.28 -2.93 16.14
N THR A 357 0.15 -3.76 15.19
CA THR A 357 -0.55 -5.01 14.81
C THR A 357 -0.02 -6.24 15.55
N SER A 358 -0.65 -7.38 15.25
CA SER A 358 -0.34 -8.74 15.70
C SER A 358 1.10 -9.11 15.41
N LEU A 359 1.61 -10.08 16.17
CA LEU A 359 2.96 -10.58 16.00
C LEU A 359 3.12 -11.30 14.64
N ALA A 360 2.06 -11.95 14.16
CA ALA A 360 2.05 -12.55 12.83
C ALA A 360 2.14 -11.51 11.71
N ALA A 361 1.46 -10.37 11.85
CA ALA A 361 1.52 -9.26 10.89
C ALA A 361 2.92 -8.62 10.86
N LYS A 362 3.52 -8.36 12.03
CA LYS A 362 4.93 -7.93 12.15
C LYS A 362 5.90 -8.91 11.51
N ARG A 363 5.74 -10.21 11.76
CA ARG A 363 6.58 -11.26 11.14
C ARG A 363 6.42 -11.29 9.62
N THR A 364 5.23 -11.03 9.09
CA THR A 364 5.00 -10.91 7.64
C THR A 364 5.79 -9.73 7.06
N ALA A 365 5.72 -8.55 7.69
CA ALA A 365 6.49 -7.37 7.27
C ALA A 365 8.01 -7.62 7.32
N ARG A 366 8.52 -8.22 8.41
CA ARG A 366 9.95 -8.58 8.53
C ARG A 366 10.38 -9.60 7.48
N ALA A 367 9.54 -10.59 7.17
CA ALA A 367 9.83 -11.55 6.11
C ALA A 367 9.92 -10.88 4.74
N HIS A 368 9.06 -9.90 4.44
CA HIS A 368 9.13 -9.12 3.21
C HIS A 368 10.42 -8.30 3.10
N SER A 369 10.79 -7.59 4.16
CA SER A 369 12.06 -6.86 4.26
C SER A 369 13.27 -7.77 4.10
N LEU A 370 13.32 -8.90 4.82
CA LEU A 370 14.39 -9.89 4.72
C LEU A 370 14.51 -10.47 3.31
N PHE A 371 13.38 -10.84 2.69
CA PHE A 371 13.33 -11.38 1.34
C PHE A 371 13.97 -10.43 0.32
N ASN A 372 13.67 -9.13 0.38
CA ASN A 372 14.24 -8.14 -0.54
C ASN A 372 15.69 -7.79 -0.20
N ILE A 373 16.03 -7.61 1.08
CA ILE A 373 17.40 -7.27 1.51
C ILE A 373 18.38 -8.39 1.14
N ILE A 374 18.04 -9.65 1.47
CA ILE A 374 18.88 -10.79 1.11
C ILE A 374 18.95 -10.92 -0.42
N GLY A 375 17.81 -10.78 -1.10
CA GLY A 375 17.67 -10.69 -2.56
C GLY A 375 18.70 -9.77 -3.20
N VAL A 376 18.66 -8.50 -2.80
CA VAL A 376 19.56 -7.46 -3.32
C VAL A 376 21.00 -7.75 -2.94
N THR A 377 21.26 -8.23 -1.71
CA THR A 377 22.62 -8.50 -1.25
C THR A 377 23.32 -9.53 -2.15
N TYR A 378 22.71 -10.68 -2.41
CA TYR A 378 23.38 -11.71 -3.23
C TYR A 378 23.47 -11.30 -4.71
N MET A 379 22.50 -10.55 -5.25
CA MET A 379 22.60 -10.04 -6.62
C MET A 379 23.69 -8.97 -6.74
N LEU A 380 23.86 -8.13 -5.71
CA LEU A 380 24.95 -7.15 -5.64
C LEU A 380 26.32 -7.84 -5.54
N LEU A 381 26.43 -8.94 -4.78
CA LEU A 381 27.64 -9.79 -4.79
C LEU A 381 27.92 -10.35 -6.20
N GLY A 382 26.87 -10.77 -6.91
CA GLY A 382 26.94 -11.17 -8.32
C GLY A 382 27.36 -10.02 -9.25
N ILE A 383 27.14 -8.76 -8.86
CA ILE A 383 27.61 -7.59 -9.61
C ILE A 383 29.11 -7.32 -9.36
N TYR A 384 29.55 -7.39 -8.10
CA TYR A 384 30.93 -7.07 -7.72
C TYR A 384 31.93 -8.19 -7.99
N PHE A 385 31.60 -9.42 -7.61
CA PHE A 385 32.56 -10.51 -7.49
C PHE A 385 32.46 -11.56 -8.59
N LEU A 386 31.28 -11.73 -9.20
CA LEU A 386 31.06 -12.73 -10.24
C LEU A 386 30.99 -12.04 -11.61
N LYS A 387 32.13 -12.02 -12.30
CA LYS A 387 32.25 -11.47 -13.66
C LYS A 387 32.61 -12.59 -14.63
N VAL A 388 31.91 -12.65 -15.76
CA VAL A 388 32.24 -13.50 -16.91
C VAL A 388 32.69 -12.56 -18.02
N ASP A 389 33.91 -12.74 -18.53
CA ASP A 389 34.51 -11.87 -19.55
C ASP A 389 34.54 -10.37 -19.17
N GLY A 390 34.73 -10.08 -17.88
CA GLY A 390 34.74 -8.70 -17.35
C GLY A 390 33.37 -8.07 -17.12
N VAL A 391 32.29 -8.73 -17.56
CA VAL A 391 30.91 -8.27 -17.37
C VAL A 391 30.29 -8.92 -16.14
N PRO A 392 29.61 -8.15 -15.27
CA PRO A 392 28.86 -8.71 -14.15
C PRO A 392 27.83 -9.78 -14.57
N VAL A 393 27.79 -10.93 -13.88
CA VAL A 393 26.88 -12.05 -14.21
C VAL A 393 25.42 -11.62 -14.25
N TYR A 394 25.02 -10.72 -13.35
CA TYR A 394 23.66 -10.18 -13.35
C TYR A 394 23.33 -9.44 -14.67
N TYR A 395 24.29 -8.68 -15.22
CA TYR A 395 24.06 -7.92 -16.45
C TYR A 395 23.94 -8.85 -17.65
N TYR A 396 24.76 -9.90 -17.69
CA TYR A 396 24.66 -10.96 -18.69
C TYR A 396 23.29 -11.67 -18.63
N LEU A 397 22.79 -11.93 -17.42
CA LEU A 397 21.47 -12.55 -17.25
C LEU A 397 20.35 -11.62 -17.73
N VAL A 398 20.44 -10.31 -17.46
CA VAL A 398 19.48 -9.33 -17.99
C VAL A 398 19.55 -9.26 -19.52
N ASP A 399 20.75 -9.27 -20.09
CA ASP A 399 20.94 -9.22 -21.54
C ASP A 399 20.40 -10.46 -22.25
N PHE A 400 20.64 -11.64 -21.70
CA PHE A 400 20.14 -12.91 -22.21
C PHE A 400 18.61 -12.90 -22.42
N PHE A 401 17.86 -12.36 -21.46
CA PHE A 401 16.40 -12.24 -21.58
C PHE A 401 15.95 -11.03 -22.42
N THR A 402 16.75 -9.97 -22.48
CA THR A 402 16.44 -8.77 -23.26
C THR A 402 16.72 -8.97 -24.76
N ARG A 403 17.64 -9.88 -25.12
CA ARG A 403 18.17 -10.10 -26.48
C ARG A 403 18.76 -8.81 -27.10
N GLY A 404 19.13 -7.84 -26.26
CA GLY A 404 19.98 -6.73 -26.64
C GLY A 404 21.39 -7.27 -26.85
N HIS A 405 22.20 -6.65 -27.69
CA HIS A 405 23.61 -7.00 -27.75
C HIS A 405 24.27 -5.97 -26.84
N LEU A 406 24.47 -6.31 -25.55
CA LEU A 406 25.37 -5.53 -24.72
C LEU A 406 26.71 -5.46 -25.46
N ASN A 407 27.06 -4.26 -25.95
CA ASN A 407 28.30 -4.07 -26.66
C ASN A 407 29.35 -3.70 -25.62
N ILE A 408 30.22 -4.67 -25.33
CA ILE A 408 31.30 -4.53 -24.37
C ILE A 408 32.39 -3.69 -25.04
N GLN A 409 32.48 -2.41 -24.71
CA GLN A 409 33.57 -1.54 -25.16
C GLN A 409 34.59 -1.32 -24.02
N PRO A 410 35.86 -1.01 -24.33
CA PRO A 410 36.91 -0.80 -23.33
C PRO A 410 36.64 0.34 -22.33
N ASP A 411 35.74 1.25 -22.67
CA ASP A 411 35.32 2.45 -21.92
C ASP A 411 33.95 2.31 -21.23
N GLY A 412 33.25 1.19 -21.41
CA GLY A 412 31.98 0.92 -20.73
C GLY A 412 31.03 -0.02 -21.46
N LEU A 413 29.87 -0.28 -20.83
CA LEU A 413 28.79 -1.07 -21.44
C LEU A 413 27.90 -0.14 -22.27
N THR A 414 27.87 -0.34 -23.58
CA THR A 414 27.03 0.43 -24.52
C THR A 414 25.96 -0.46 -25.14
N PHE A 415 24.83 0.11 -25.55
CA PHE A 415 23.78 -0.62 -26.28
C PHE A 415 23.98 -0.47 -27.79
N ALA A 416 23.95 -1.59 -28.51
CA ALA A 416 23.67 -1.59 -29.95
C ALA A 416 22.15 -1.35 -30.15
N ASP A 417 21.75 -0.09 -30.34
CA ASP A 417 20.41 0.39 -30.78
C ASP A 417 19.14 -0.04 -30.00
N GLY A 418 19.24 -0.73 -28.86
CA GLY A 418 18.08 -1.33 -28.17
C GLY A 418 17.50 -0.53 -27.00
N ASN A 419 16.17 -0.37 -27.00
CA ASN A 419 15.30 0.21 -25.96
C ASN A 419 15.80 0.03 -24.51
N VAL A 420 16.54 1.02 -23.99
CA VAL A 420 17.10 1.09 -22.64
C VAL A 420 16.04 0.86 -21.56
N GLN A 421 14.81 1.34 -21.80
CA GLN A 421 13.70 1.16 -20.89
C GLN A 421 13.31 -0.32 -20.74
N ARG A 422 13.36 -1.11 -21.83
CA ARG A 422 13.14 -2.57 -21.75
C ARG A 422 14.22 -3.28 -20.94
N PHE A 423 15.48 -2.87 -21.08
CA PHE A 423 16.55 -3.47 -20.29
C PHE A 423 16.36 -3.21 -18.79
N ILE A 424 15.99 -1.98 -18.41
CA ILE A 424 15.67 -1.63 -17.01
C ILE A 424 14.45 -2.40 -16.51
N ALA A 425 13.38 -2.51 -17.31
CA ALA A 425 12.20 -3.29 -16.95
C ALA A 425 12.54 -4.77 -16.74
N ASN A 426 13.36 -5.35 -17.62
CA ASN A 426 13.80 -6.73 -17.52
C ASN A 426 14.70 -6.96 -16.30
N ALA A 427 15.61 -6.04 -15.99
CA ALA A 427 16.40 -6.10 -14.76
C ALA A 427 15.48 -6.20 -13.52
N HIS A 428 14.48 -5.32 -13.45
CA HIS A 428 13.50 -5.35 -12.36
C HIS A 428 12.68 -6.67 -12.31
N SER A 429 12.20 -7.15 -13.46
CA SER A 429 11.46 -8.42 -13.57
C SER A 429 12.31 -9.61 -13.14
N ILE A 430 13.54 -9.68 -13.63
CA ILE A 430 14.49 -10.74 -13.36
C ILE A 430 14.84 -10.79 -11.88
N PHE A 431 15.10 -9.63 -11.25
CA PHE A 431 15.33 -9.57 -9.82
C PHE A 431 14.19 -10.27 -9.06
N ASN A 432 12.96 -9.85 -9.30
CA ASN A 432 11.81 -10.34 -8.54
C ASN A 432 11.49 -11.81 -8.82
N VAL A 433 11.61 -12.26 -10.07
CA VAL A 433 11.36 -13.66 -10.46
C VAL A 433 12.45 -14.58 -9.92
N VAL A 434 13.72 -14.24 -10.10
CA VAL A 434 14.85 -15.07 -9.63
C VAL A 434 14.86 -15.12 -8.10
N ASN A 435 14.61 -13.99 -7.41
CA ASN A 435 14.55 -13.96 -5.96
C ASN A 435 13.40 -14.84 -5.43
N ASN A 436 12.23 -14.79 -6.07
CA ASN A 436 11.13 -15.70 -5.73
C ASN A 436 11.51 -17.17 -5.90
N LEU A 437 12.08 -17.54 -7.05
CA LEU A 437 12.50 -18.91 -7.33
C LEU A 437 13.56 -19.41 -6.34
N ALA A 438 14.50 -18.54 -5.93
CA ALA A 438 15.52 -18.86 -4.94
C ALA A 438 14.93 -19.09 -3.52
N PHE A 439 13.90 -18.32 -3.14
CA PHE A 439 13.32 -18.38 -1.80
C PHE A 439 12.17 -19.38 -1.63
N ILE A 440 11.58 -19.91 -2.71
CA ILE A 440 10.60 -21.01 -2.61
C ILE A 440 11.15 -22.21 -1.81
N PRO A 441 12.35 -22.76 -2.10
CA PRO A 441 12.93 -23.83 -1.30
C PRO A 441 13.40 -23.36 0.09
N LEU A 442 13.84 -22.09 0.21
CA LEU A 442 14.33 -21.51 1.47
C LEU A 442 13.21 -20.94 2.36
N PHE A 443 11.94 -21.13 1.99
CA PHE A 443 10.80 -20.56 2.66
C PHE A 443 10.76 -20.84 4.18
N PRO A 444 11.02 -22.06 4.69
CA PRO A 444 11.01 -22.31 6.13
C PRO A 444 12.08 -21.51 6.88
N PHE A 445 13.22 -21.25 6.24
CA PHE A 445 14.29 -20.43 6.80
C PHE A 445 13.87 -18.97 6.89
N LEU A 446 13.20 -18.44 5.87
CA LEU A 446 12.66 -17.08 5.88
C LEU A 446 11.66 -16.89 7.04
N VAL A 447 10.74 -17.84 7.23
CA VAL A 447 9.79 -17.83 8.35
C VAL A 447 10.52 -17.86 9.70
N LYS A 448 11.55 -18.70 9.84
CA LYS A 448 12.33 -18.80 11.07
C LYS A 448 13.10 -17.50 11.36
N ALA A 449 13.70 -16.89 10.35
CA ALA A 449 14.40 -15.61 10.47
C ALA A 449 13.43 -14.47 10.86
N ALA A 450 12.24 -14.43 10.26
CA ALA A 450 11.21 -13.46 10.63
C ALA A 450 10.74 -13.63 12.09
N LYS A 451 10.55 -14.87 12.56
CA LYS A 451 10.23 -15.17 13.97
C LYS A 451 11.36 -14.78 14.92
N PHE A 452 12.61 -14.90 14.48
CA PHE A 452 13.78 -14.48 15.26
C PHE A 452 13.88 -12.96 15.39
N LEU A 453 13.59 -12.20 14.32
CA LEU A 453 13.59 -10.72 14.36
C LEU A 453 12.40 -10.13 15.12
N ALA A 454 11.28 -10.84 15.19
CA ALA A 454 10.10 -10.47 15.96
C ALA A 454 9.75 -11.59 16.97
N PRO A 455 10.54 -11.72 18.06
CA PRO A 455 10.32 -12.71 19.10
C PRO A 455 9.09 -12.34 19.95
N GLY A 456 8.47 -13.35 20.55
CA GLY A 456 7.34 -13.18 21.45
C GLY A 456 6.22 -14.19 21.21
N GLU A 457 5.31 -14.19 22.17
CA GLU A 457 4.03 -14.90 22.14
C GLU A 457 2.91 -13.86 22.22
N GLU A 458 1.84 -14.10 21.48
CA GLU A 458 0.73 -13.18 21.37
C GLU A 458 -0.18 -13.38 22.59
N LYS A 459 -0.18 -12.40 23.51
CA LYS A 459 -1.18 -12.36 24.59
C LYS A 459 -2.50 -11.88 23.98
N VAL A 460 -3.56 -12.67 24.11
CA VAL A 460 -4.89 -12.33 23.59
C VAL A 460 -5.50 -11.30 24.53
N ASP A 461 -5.44 -10.02 24.15
CA ASP A 461 -6.19 -8.94 24.79
C ASP A 461 -7.64 -8.99 24.26
N VAL A 462 -8.57 -9.40 25.11
CA VAL A 462 -9.97 -9.66 24.72
C VAL A 462 -10.72 -8.35 24.40
N SER A 463 -10.24 -7.22 24.94
CA SER A 463 -10.88 -5.90 24.83
C SER A 463 -10.61 -5.20 23.49
N ARG A 464 -9.55 -5.59 22.77
CA ARG A 464 -9.18 -4.95 21.51
C ARG A 464 -9.87 -5.60 20.32
N PRO A 465 -10.30 -4.81 19.32
CA PRO A 465 -10.76 -5.38 18.05
C PRO A 465 -9.67 -6.23 17.43
N ARG A 466 -10.05 -7.40 16.92
CA ARG A 466 -9.13 -8.31 16.25
C ARG A 466 -9.24 -8.22 14.73
N PHE A 467 -10.45 -8.03 14.23
CA PHE A 467 -10.77 -8.11 12.81
C PHE A 467 -10.93 -6.74 12.15
N LEU A 468 -11.09 -5.67 12.93
CA LEU A 468 -11.35 -4.31 12.43
C LEU A 468 -10.06 -3.59 12.03
N GLU A 469 -9.80 -3.52 10.74
CA GLU A 469 -8.57 -2.97 10.17
C GLU A 469 -8.82 -1.73 9.31
N GLU A 470 -8.25 -0.58 9.68
CA GLU A 470 -8.56 0.70 9.04
C GLU A 470 -8.31 0.71 7.51
N HIS A 471 -7.23 0.06 7.07
CA HIS A 471 -6.88 0.02 5.66
C HIS A 471 -7.85 -0.85 4.83
N LEU A 472 -8.60 -1.76 5.47
CA LEU A 472 -9.64 -2.56 4.81
C LEU A 472 -10.91 -1.75 4.52
N LEU A 473 -11.07 -0.54 5.07
CA LEU A 473 -12.17 0.37 4.70
C LEU A 473 -12.18 0.71 3.20
N SER A 474 -11.01 0.69 2.56
CA SER A 474 -10.86 0.82 1.10
C SER A 474 -11.43 -0.38 0.31
N GLN A 475 -11.79 -1.46 1.01
CA GLN A 475 -12.40 -2.68 0.48
C GLN A 475 -13.70 -3.03 1.23
N PRO A 476 -14.82 -2.30 0.97
CA PRO A 476 -16.01 -2.36 1.82
C PRO A 476 -16.61 -3.75 2.03
N ALA A 477 -16.60 -4.60 0.99
CA ALA A 477 -17.12 -5.96 1.09
C ALA A 477 -16.36 -6.83 2.10
N ILE A 478 -15.06 -6.61 2.28
CA ILE A 478 -14.24 -7.36 3.23
C ILE A 478 -14.32 -6.73 4.61
N ALA A 479 -14.29 -5.41 4.69
CA ALA A 479 -14.52 -4.68 5.94
C ALA A 479 -15.83 -5.09 6.61
N LEU A 480 -16.89 -5.29 5.82
CA LEU A 480 -18.19 -5.74 6.31
C LEU A 480 -18.14 -7.17 6.87
N ASP A 481 -17.51 -8.11 6.15
CA ASP A 481 -17.29 -9.49 6.60
C ASP A 481 -16.46 -9.56 7.90
N GLN A 482 -15.42 -8.73 8.01
CA GLN A 482 -14.63 -8.61 9.23
C GLN A 482 -15.44 -8.06 10.40
N THR A 483 -16.33 -7.12 10.12
CA THR A 483 -17.22 -6.58 11.16
C THR A 483 -18.15 -7.67 11.69
N LYS A 484 -18.73 -8.51 10.81
CA LYS A 484 -19.54 -9.67 11.25
C LYS A 484 -18.75 -10.63 12.14
N LYS A 485 -17.49 -10.93 11.81
CA LYS A 485 -16.61 -11.76 12.64
C LYS A 485 -16.33 -11.13 14.01
N GLU A 486 -16.14 -9.82 14.06
CA GLU A 486 -15.97 -9.11 15.34
C GLU A 486 -17.25 -9.14 16.18
N ILE A 487 -18.42 -8.99 15.56
CA ILE A 487 -19.73 -9.10 16.22
C ILE A 487 -19.95 -10.52 16.77
N VAL A 488 -19.64 -11.56 16.01
CA VAL A 488 -19.69 -12.96 16.48
C VAL A 488 -18.74 -13.18 17.67
N ARG A 489 -17.55 -12.57 17.65
CA ARG A 489 -16.61 -12.63 18.77
C ARG A 489 -17.16 -11.92 20.01
N MET A 490 -17.76 -10.74 19.85
CA MET A 490 -18.44 -10.00 20.91
C MET A 490 -19.57 -10.85 21.52
N ALA A 491 -20.38 -11.51 20.69
CA ALA A 491 -21.43 -12.43 21.15
C ALA A 491 -20.88 -13.60 21.98
N GLY A 492 -19.71 -14.14 21.60
CA GLY A 492 -19.02 -15.17 22.40
C GLY A 492 -18.54 -14.68 23.78
N ILE A 493 -18.09 -13.43 23.89
CA ILE A 493 -17.70 -12.81 25.17
C ILE A 493 -18.93 -12.64 26.06
N VAL A 494 -20.00 -12.09 25.49
CA VAL A 494 -21.27 -11.85 26.17
C VAL A 494 -21.90 -13.17 26.64
N LYS A 495 -21.84 -14.24 25.83
CA LYS A 495 -22.26 -15.58 26.24
C LYS A 495 -21.50 -16.09 27.46
N SER A 496 -20.18 -15.90 27.48
CA SER A 496 -19.37 -16.26 28.65
C SER A 496 -19.75 -15.43 29.87
N ALA A 497 -20.03 -14.13 29.70
CA ALA A 497 -20.46 -13.26 30.80
C ALA A 497 -21.78 -13.72 31.43
N VAL A 498 -22.79 -14.05 30.62
CA VAL A 498 -24.07 -14.58 31.14
C VAL A 498 -23.88 -15.91 31.87
N GLY A 499 -23.03 -16.79 31.35
CA GLY A 499 -22.70 -18.07 32.00
C GLY A 499 -21.97 -17.88 33.33
N ASP A 500 -20.95 -17.03 33.35
CA ASP A 500 -20.15 -16.70 34.52
C ASP A 500 -21.01 -15.99 35.60
N ALA A 501 -21.96 -15.15 35.20
CA ALA A 501 -22.89 -14.47 36.11
C ALA A 501 -23.84 -15.45 36.81
N MET A 502 -24.39 -16.45 36.09
CA MET A 502 -25.20 -17.49 36.71
C MET A 502 -24.37 -18.42 37.63
N GLU A 503 -23.15 -18.76 37.22
CA GLU A 503 -22.23 -19.55 38.05
C GLU A 503 -21.83 -18.81 39.34
N ALA A 504 -21.66 -17.49 39.27
CA ALA A 504 -21.45 -16.62 40.42
C ALA A 504 -22.66 -16.73 41.37
N PHE A 505 -23.87 -16.59 40.85
CA PHE A 505 -25.11 -16.65 41.63
C PHE A 505 -25.29 -17.98 42.36
N GLN A 506 -24.99 -19.10 41.69
CA GLN A 506 -25.09 -20.44 42.27
C GLN A 506 -24.03 -20.70 43.34
N SER A 507 -22.76 -20.42 43.01
CA SER A 507 -21.62 -20.78 43.86
C SER A 507 -21.32 -19.76 44.95
N GLY A 508 -21.88 -18.55 44.86
CA GLY A 508 -21.58 -17.43 45.76
C GLY A 508 -20.14 -16.91 45.64
N ARG A 509 -19.43 -17.24 44.55
CA ARG A 509 -18.04 -16.83 44.34
C ARG A 509 -17.95 -15.41 43.77
N ILE A 510 -17.58 -14.46 44.64
CA ILE A 510 -17.39 -13.04 44.27
C ILE A 510 -16.30 -12.86 43.20
N SER A 511 -15.29 -13.73 43.13
CA SER A 511 -14.24 -13.65 42.09
C SER A 511 -14.78 -13.80 40.66
N LEU A 512 -15.97 -14.39 40.47
CA LEU A 512 -16.60 -14.47 39.16
C LEU A 512 -17.27 -13.15 38.76
N ILE A 513 -17.64 -12.29 39.72
CA ILE A 513 -18.22 -10.98 39.46
C ILE A 513 -17.18 -10.08 38.77
N GLU A 514 -15.95 -10.03 39.30
CA GLU A 514 -14.84 -9.29 38.66
C GLU A 514 -14.55 -9.81 37.23
N LYS A 515 -14.76 -11.12 36.99
CA LYS A 515 -14.62 -11.69 35.64
C LYS A 515 -15.72 -11.18 34.69
N VAL A 516 -16.97 -11.12 35.16
CA VAL A 516 -18.12 -10.57 34.42
C VAL A 516 -17.91 -9.09 34.14
N GLU A 517 -17.48 -8.29 35.12
CA GLU A 517 -17.13 -6.88 34.94
C GLU A 517 -16.07 -6.68 33.84
N ASN A 518 -15.02 -7.50 33.83
CA ASN A 518 -14.00 -7.42 32.78
C ASN A 518 -14.54 -7.78 31.39
N GLN A 519 -15.52 -8.69 31.29
CA GLN A 519 -16.17 -9.06 30.04
C GLN A 519 -17.13 -7.97 29.55
N GLU A 520 -17.84 -7.30 30.46
CA GLU A 520 -18.69 -6.15 30.16
C GLU A 520 -17.86 -4.97 29.66
N ASN A 521 -16.78 -4.60 30.36
CA ASN A 521 -15.87 -3.53 29.91
C ASN A 521 -15.26 -3.82 28.53
N ALA A 522 -14.96 -5.10 28.24
CA ALA A 522 -14.52 -5.52 26.92
C ALA A 522 -15.63 -5.38 25.86
N THR A 523 -16.88 -5.67 26.22
CA THR A 523 -18.06 -5.54 25.36
C THR A 523 -18.32 -4.08 24.99
N ASP A 524 -18.26 -3.15 25.95
CA ASP A 524 -18.38 -1.70 25.74
C ASP A 524 -17.32 -1.13 24.79
N HIS A 525 -16.07 -1.52 25.03
CA HIS A 525 -14.97 -1.10 24.18
C HIS A 525 -15.18 -1.61 22.74
N LEU A 526 -15.65 -2.85 22.57
CA LEU A 526 -15.96 -3.40 21.26
C LEU A 526 -17.17 -2.75 20.60
N GLN A 527 -18.21 -2.41 21.35
CA GLN A 527 -19.37 -1.67 20.85
C GLN A 527 -18.91 -0.35 20.22
N THR A 528 -18.05 0.40 20.93
CA THR A 528 -17.50 1.68 20.45
C THR A 528 -16.68 1.50 19.18
N GLU A 529 -15.75 0.54 19.17
CA GLU A 529 -14.86 0.30 18.03
C GLU A 529 -15.60 -0.23 16.79
N ILE A 530 -16.52 -1.18 16.96
CA ILE A 530 -17.34 -1.73 15.87
C ILE A 530 -18.23 -0.63 15.29
N THR A 531 -18.90 0.15 16.13
CA THR A 531 -19.78 1.25 15.68
C THR A 531 -18.98 2.30 14.92
N GLY A 532 -17.84 2.73 15.46
CA GLY A 532 -16.95 3.68 14.80
C GLY A 532 -16.42 3.16 13.46
N TYR A 533 -16.14 1.86 13.36
CA TYR A 533 -15.71 1.22 12.11
C TYR A 533 -16.85 1.16 11.08
N LEU A 534 -18.07 0.78 11.47
CA LEU A 534 -19.25 0.76 10.60
C LEU A 534 -19.62 2.16 10.09
N VAL A 535 -19.51 3.20 10.93
CA VAL A 535 -19.74 4.59 10.52
C VAL A 535 -18.70 5.02 9.48
N ARG A 536 -17.41 4.73 9.67
CA ARG A 536 -16.37 5.03 8.68
C ARG A 536 -16.54 4.22 7.39
N LEU A 537 -17.00 2.98 7.49
CA LEU A 537 -17.34 2.13 6.36
C LEU A 537 -18.48 2.74 5.54
N SER A 538 -19.52 3.29 6.19
CA SER A 538 -20.66 3.96 5.55
C SER A 538 -20.28 5.13 4.64
N GLN A 539 -19.10 5.74 4.88
CA GLN A 539 -18.58 6.87 4.09
C GLN A 539 -17.91 6.43 2.78
N HIS A 540 -17.71 5.12 2.57
CA HIS A 540 -17.13 4.56 1.36
C HIS A 540 -18.20 4.08 0.37
N VAL A 541 -17.81 3.76 -0.87
CA VAL A 541 -18.73 3.23 -1.88
C VAL A 541 -19.04 1.75 -1.57
N ILE A 542 -20.11 1.50 -0.84
CA ILE A 542 -20.60 0.16 -0.50
C ILE A 542 -21.51 -0.38 -1.62
N SER A 543 -21.58 -1.71 -1.78
CA SER A 543 -22.63 -2.33 -2.59
C SER A 543 -24.02 -2.09 -1.99
N GLU A 544 -25.06 -2.17 -2.81
CA GLU A 544 -26.45 -2.06 -2.37
C GLU A 544 -26.79 -3.08 -1.28
N GLU A 545 -26.33 -4.32 -1.44
CA GLU A 545 -26.41 -5.37 -0.42
C GLU A 545 -25.75 -4.94 0.90
N GLY A 546 -24.51 -4.42 0.86
CA GLY A 546 -23.80 -4.01 2.08
C GLY A 546 -24.40 -2.78 2.76
N ALA A 547 -25.06 -1.90 2.00
CA ALA A 547 -25.77 -0.75 2.55
C ALA A 547 -27.02 -1.16 3.34
N GLN A 548 -27.69 -2.25 2.95
CA GLN A 548 -28.83 -2.81 3.69
C GLN A 548 -28.40 -3.56 4.96
N GLU A 549 -27.20 -4.15 4.97
CA GLU A 549 -26.66 -4.86 6.12
C GLU A 549 -26.22 -3.92 7.26
N LEU A 550 -25.72 -2.72 6.93
CA LEU A 550 -25.11 -1.80 7.90
C LEU A 550 -26.01 -1.49 9.12
N PRO A 551 -27.28 -1.07 8.93
CA PRO A 551 -28.18 -0.78 10.06
C PRO A 551 -28.42 -2.01 10.94
N VAL A 552 -28.60 -3.19 10.33
CA VAL A 552 -28.86 -4.44 11.06
C VAL A 552 -27.65 -4.80 11.93
N LEU A 553 -26.43 -4.64 11.41
CA LEU A 553 -25.20 -4.88 12.18
C LEU A 553 -25.02 -3.87 13.32
N LEU A 554 -25.34 -2.60 13.11
CA LEU A 554 -25.32 -1.59 14.18
C LEU A 554 -26.30 -1.93 15.31
N HIS A 555 -27.52 -2.33 14.96
CA HIS A 555 -28.52 -2.77 15.94
C HIS A 555 -28.06 -4.03 16.66
N THR A 556 -27.50 -5.01 15.94
CA THR A 556 -26.95 -6.24 16.54
C THR A 556 -25.88 -5.95 17.58
N VAL A 557 -24.97 -5.00 17.30
CA VAL A 557 -23.92 -4.59 18.26
C VAL A 557 -24.52 -3.98 19.52
N ASN A 558 -25.56 -3.16 19.37
CA ASN A 558 -26.27 -2.56 20.50
C ASN A 558 -27.04 -3.62 21.31
N ASP A 559 -27.73 -4.57 20.67
CA ASP A 559 -28.40 -5.67 21.38
C ASP A 559 -27.39 -6.55 22.15
N LEU A 560 -26.20 -6.80 21.60
CA LEU A 560 -25.13 -7.53 22.31
C LEU A 560 -24.59 -6.77 23.53
N GLU A 561 -24.43 -5.45 23.46
CA GLU A 561 -24.05 -4.63 24.61
C GLU A 561 -25.13 -4.69 25.70
N ARG A 562 -26.42 -4.57 25.33
CA ARG A 562 -27.53 -4.70 26.30
C ARG A 562 -27.57 -6.06 26.99
N ILE A 563 -27.24 -7.13 26.29
CA ILE A 563 -27.12 -8.45 26.92
C ILE A 563 -25.95 -8.47 27.92
N GLY A 564 -24.84 -7.78 27.62
CA GLY A 564 -23.73 -7.53 28.55
C GLY A 564 -24.20 -6.78 29.81
N ASP A 565 -24.97 -5.71 29.67
CA ASP A 565 -25.59 -4.96 30.77
C ASP A 565 -26.45 -5.89 31.66
N HIS A 566 -27.23 -6.78 31.05
CA HIS A 566 -28.03 -7.73 31.81
C HIS A 566 -27.19 -8.80 32.51
N ALA A 567 -26.04 -9.20 31.94
CA ALA A 567 -25.11 -10.11 32.59
C ALA A 567 -24.50 -9.49 33.85
N ILE A 568 -24.11 -8.21 33.82
CA ILE A 568 -23.59 -7.53 35.00
C ILE A 568 -24.69 -7.34 36.06
N ASN A 569 -25.92 -6.99 35.66
CA ASN A 569 -27.06 -6.92 36.58
C ASN A 569 -27.27 -8.26 37.32
N VAL A 570 -27.17 -9.40 36.62
CA VAL A 570 -27.25 -10.73 37.24
C VAL A 570 -26.10 -10.98 38.23
N ALA A 571 -24.89 -10.55 37.89
CA ALA A 571 -23.73 -10.66 38.78
C ALA A 571 -23.89 -9.79 40.04
N GLU A 572 -24.39 -8.56 39.94
CA GLU A 572 -24.65 -7.68 41.10
C GLU A 572 -25.73 -8.25 42.05
N LEU A 573 -26.72 -8.97 41.53
CA LEU A 573 -27.69 -9.68 42.37
C LEU A 573 -27.03 -10.77 43.23
N THR A 574 -25.92 -11.34 42.76
CA THR A 574 -25.11 -12.29 43.52
C THR A 574 -24.44 -11.62 44.72
N GLU A 575 -23.87 -10.42 44.53
CA GLU A 575 -23.25 -9.66 45.61
C GLU A 575 -24.26 -9.41 46.73
N ARG A 576 -25.45 -8.92 46.38
CA ARG A 576 -26.55 -8.71 47.34
C ARG A 576 -26.95 -10.01 48.05
N LYS A 577 -27.04 -11.12 47.32
CA LYS A 577 -27.35 -12.45 47.89
C LYS A 577 -26.30 -12.87 48.93
N VAL A 578 -25.02 -12.70 48.63
CA VAL A 578 -23.90 -13.11 49.49
C VAL A 578 -23.77 -12.20 50.72
N GLU A 579 -23.78 -10.89 50.52
CA GLU A 579 -23.63 -9.90 51.61
C GLU A 579 -24.76 -9.98 52.63
N GLN A 580 -26.00 -10.07 52.15
CA GLN A 580 -27.20 -10.11 52.99
C GLN A 580 -27.58 -11.54 53.41
N LYS A 581 -26.81 -12.55 52.98
CA LYS A 581 -27.03 -13.98 53.28
C LYS A 581 -28.46 -14.43 52.94
N ILE A 582 -28.95 -14.02 51.78
CA ILE A 582 -30.33 -14.25 51.37
C ILE A 582 -30.50 -15.72 50.97
N PRO A 583 -31.40 -16.48 51.63
CA PRO A 583 -31.62 -17.88 51.31
C PRO A 583 -32.45 -18.03 50.02
N PHE A 584 -32.14 -19.07 49.25
CA PHE A 584 -32.91 -19.51 48.08
C PHE A 584 -33.27 -20.99 48.25
N SER A 585 -34.47 -21.38 47.84
CA SER A 585 -34.87 -22.79 47.80
C SER A 585 -34.27 -23.49 46.59
N ASP A 586 -34.07 -24.80 46.69
CA ASP A 586 -33.57 -25.63 45.58
C ASP A 586 -34.50 -25.55 44.36
N GLU A 587 -35.80 -25.44 44.58
CA GLU A 587 -36.79 -25.28 43.51
C GLU A 587 -36.61 -23.95 42.76
N ALA A 588 -36.38 -22.84 43.47
CA ALA A 588 -36.13 -21.54 42.84
C ALA A 588 -34.82 -21.54 42.05
N ILE A 589 -33.76 -22.18 42.58
CA ILE A 589 -32.49 -22.32 41.85
C ILE A 589 -32.67 -23.16 40.59
N HIS A 590 -33.38 -24.28 40.66
CA HIS A 590 -33.63 -25.15 39.51
C HIS A 590 -34.47 -24.45 38.42
N GLU A 591 -35.43 -23.60 38.79
CA GLU A 591 -36.18 -22.78 37.82
C GLU A 591 -35.26 -21.80 37.09
N LEU A 592 -34.41 -21.08 37.82
CA LEU A 592 -33.42 -20.16 37.24
C LEU A 592 -32.41 -20.89 36.35
N GLU A 593 -31.95 -22.07 36.76
CA GLU A 593 -31.06 -22.93 35.96
C GLU A 593 -31.70 -23.35 34.64
N SER A 594 -32.97 -23.75 34.67
CA SER A 594 -33.70 -24.10 33.47
C SER A 594 -33.83 -22.91 32.51
N MET A 595 -34.08 -21.72 33.06
CA MET A 595 -34.18 -20.48 32.29
C MET A 595 -32.83 -20.11 31.66
N HIS A 596 -31.76 -20.11 32.46
CA HIS A 596 -30.39 -19.89 32.00
C HIS A 596 -29.98 -20.89 30.91
N SER A 597 -30.31 -22.18 31.07
CA SER A 597 -30.03 -23.19 30.05
C SER A 597 -30.72 -22.90 28.71
N THR A 598 -31.94 -22.35 28.75
CA THR A 598 -32.66 -21.92 27.53
C THR A 598 -32.01 -20.69 26.91
N VAL A 599 -31.56 -19.73 27.72
CA VAL A 599 -30.81 -18.56 27.25
C VAL A 599 -29.49 -18.97 26.60
N GLN A 600 -28.72 -19.88 27.21
CA GLN A 600 -27.45 -20.38 26.63
C GLN A 600 -27.68 -21.10 25.30
N GLU A 601 -28.73 -21.93 25.20
CA GLU A 601 -29.13 -22.57 23.95
C GLU A 601 -29.51 -21.54 22.88
N MET A 602 -30.28 -20.50 23.27
CA MET A 602 -30.65 -19.42 22.35
C MET A 602 -29.42 -18.65 21.86
N MET A 603 -28.46 -18.34 22.74
CA MET A 603 -27.19 -17.72 22.36
C MET A 603 -26.40 -18.57 21.36
N ASP A 604 -26.34 -19.89 21.56
CA ASP A 604 -25.68 -20.80 20.62
C ASP A 604 -26.31 -20.74 19.22
N TRP A 605 -27.64 -20.76 19.16
CA TRP A 605 -28.36 -20.64 17.88
C TRP A 605 -28.18 -19.25 17.25
N THR A 606 -28.23 -18.17 18.03
CA THR A 606 -28.03 -16.80 17.54
C THR A 606 -26.60 -16.58 17.03
N ILE A 607 -25.58 -17.08 17.74
CA ILE A 607 -24.18 -17.03 17.29
C ILE A 607 -24.01 -17.77 15.97
N LYS A 608 -24.54 -18.99 15.87
CA LYS A 608 -24.51 -19.77 14.63
C LYS A 608 -25.24 -19.05 13.49
N ALA A 609 -26.39 -18.44 13.77
CA ALA A 609 -27.15 -17.68 12.80
C ALA A 609 -26.34 -16.49 12.27
N LEU A 610 -25.64 -15.76 13.15
CA LEU A 610 -24.77 -14.64 12.77
C LEU A 610 -23.54 -15.06 11.95
N GLU A 611 -22.92 -16.20 12.30
CA GLU A 611 -21.68 -16.67 11.65
C GLU A 611 -21.91 -17.05 10.18
N ASP A 612 -22.96 -17.82 9.91
CA ASP A 612 -23.25 -18.37 8.57
C ASP A 612 -24.39 -17.67 7.83
N VAL A 613 -25.01 -16.64 8.44
CA VAL A 613 -26.30 -16.08 8.00
C VAL A 613 -27.35 -17.19 7.83
N ASP A 614 -27.35 -18.12 8.79
CA ASP A 614 -28.17 -19.34 8.79
C ASP A 614 -29.58 -19.04 9.31
N LYS A 615 -30.55 -19.03 8.39
CA LYS A 615 -31.97 -18.79 8.70
C LYS A 615 -32.59 -19.89 9.55
N GLU A 616 -32.15 -21.14 9.39
CA GLU A 616 -32.67 -22.26 10.19
C GLU A 616 -32.19 -22.15 11.64
N ALA A 617 -30.93 -21.72 11.85
CA ALA A 617 -30.43 -21.40 13.18
C ALA A 617 -31.19 -20.22 13.80
N ALA A 618 -31.49 -19.18 13.04
CA ALA A 618 -32.31 -18.05 13.50
C ALA A 618 -33.72 -18.49 13.95
N GLU A 619 -34.39 -19.36 13.20
CA GLU A 619 -35.71 -19.91 13.59
C GLU A 619 -35.63 -20.70 14.90
N LYS A 620 -34.56 -21.48 15.11
CA LYS A 620 -34.35 -22.21 16.38
C LYS A 620 -34.12 -21.29 17.57
N ALA A 621 -33.43 -20.17 17.38
CA ALA A 621 -33.30 -19.13 18.41
C ALA A 621 -34.67 -18.55 18.79
N LEU A 622 -35.52 -18.23 17.81
CA LEU A 622 -36.89 -17.73 18.05
C LEU A 622 -37.82 -18.77 18.70
N MET A 623 -37.59 -20.07 18.47
CA MET A 623 -38.28 -21.13 19.22
C MET A 623 -37.87 -21.16 20.71
N CYS A 624 -36.59 -20.89 21.00
CA CYS A 624 -36.11 -20.77 22.38
C CYS A 624 -36.76 -19.57 23.08
N GLU A 625 -36.93 -18.44 22.39
CA GLU A 625 -37.62 -17.26 22.92
C GLU A 625 -39.07 -17.55 23.33
N ASN A 626 -39.80 -18.25 22.46
CA ASN A 626 -41.16 -18.71 22.78
C ASN A 626 -41.21 -19.61 24.02
N ARG A 627 -40.16 -20.41 24.27
CA ARG A 627 -40.04 -21.24 25.47
C ARG A 627 -39.71 -20.37 26.69
N LEU A 628 -38.79 -19.42 26.54
CA LEU A 628 -38.36 -18.49 27.59
C LEU A 628 -39.53 -17.64 28.12
N ASN A 629 -40.35 -17.08 27.23
CA ASN A 629 -41.56 -16.33 27.59
C ASN A 629 -42.57 -17.16 28.39
N LYS A 630 -42.77 -18.43 28.02
CA LYS A 630 -43.64 -19.35 28.78
C LYS A 630 -43.06 -19.66 30.17
N MET A 631 -41.74 -19.78 30.27
CA MET A 631 -41.05 -20.02 31.53
C MET A 631 -41.14 -18.80 32.45
N GLU A 632 -40.91 -17.59 31.94
CA GLU A 632 -41.08 -16.32 32.67
C GLU A 632 -42.47 -16.23 33.29
N GLN A 633 -43.51 -16.45 32.49
CA GLN A 633 -44.89 -16.34 32.95
C GLN A 633 -45.19 -17.39 34.02
N LYS A 634 -44.75 -18.63 33.81
CA LYS A 634 -44.94 -19.74 34.76
C LYS A 634 -44.21 -19.47 36.07
N PHE A 635 -42.94 -19.10 36.00
CA PHE A 635 -42.07 -18.88 37.16
C PHE A 635 -42.54 -17.69 38.00
N ARG A 636 -42.99 -16.59 37.37
CA ARG A 636 -43.64 -15.50 38.10
C ARG A 636 -44.90 -15.95 38.83
N GLN A 637 -45.76 -16.76 38.19
CA GLN A 637 -46.98 -17.26 38.83
C GLN A 637 -46.67 -18.21 40.00
N THR A 638 -45.75 -19.15 39.83
CA THR A 638 -45.30 -20.05 40.90
C THR A 638 -44.71 -19.24 42.05
N HIS A 639 -43.91 -18.23 41.75
CA HIS A 639 -43.29 -17.36 42.75
C HIS A 639 -44.29 -16.53 43.56
N VAL A 640 -45.31 -15.97 42.91
CA VAL A 640 -46.41 -15.26 43.61
C VAL A 640 -47.15 -16.18 44.59
N ARG A 641 -47.31 -17.47 44.25
CA ARG A 641 -47.91 -18.45 45.17
C ARG A 641 -47.02 -18.70 46.39
N ARG A 642 -45.70 -18.88 46.18
CA ARG A 642 -44.72 -19.06 47.27
C ARG A 642 -44.70 -17.86 48.22
N LEU A 643 -44.76 -16.64 47.67
CA LEU A 643 -44.82 -15.41 48.45
C LEU A 643 -46.14 -15.30 49.24
N SER A 644 -47.28 -15.59 48.60
CA SER A 644 -48.60 -15.52 49.23
C SER A 644 -48.80 -16.60 50.30
N GLY A 645 -48.14 -17.75 50.15
CA GLY A 645 -48.14 -18.85 51.11
C GLY A 645 -47.17 -18.67 52.28
N GLY A 646 -46.32 -17.62 52.28
CA GLY A 646 -45.31 -17.39 53.31
C GLY A 646 -44.10 -18.33 53.23
N GLU A 647 -43.88 -18.97 52.09
CA GLU A 647 -42.81 -19.95 51.86
C GLU A 647 -41.47 -19.29 51.48
N CYS A 648 -41.47 -18.00 51.11
CA CYS A 648 -40.27 -17.25 50.77
C CYS A 648 -40.22 -15.86 51.43
N GLY A 649 -39.00 -15.38 51.70
CA GLY A 649 -38.77 -14.04 52.24
C GLY A 649 -38.89 -12.95 51.17
N VAL A 650 -39.23 -11.72 51.59
CA VAL A 650 -39.40 -10.56 50.68
C VAL A 650 -38.12 -10.26 49.89
N LEU A 651 -36.94 -10.33 50.53
CA LEU A 651 -35.66 -10.07 49.86
C LEU A 651 -35.35 -11.15 48.81
N SER A 652 -35.52 -12.44 49.12
CA SER A 652 -35.38 -13.52 48.15
C SER A 652 -36.35 -13.34 46.98
N SER A 653 -37.55 -12.81 47.25
CA SER A 653 -38.56 -12.55 46.24
C SER A 653 -38.15 -11.49 45.23
N VAL A 654 -37.58 -10.36 45.70
CA VAL A 654 -37.10 -9.29 44.83
C VAL A 654 -35.98 -9.81 43.92
N LEU A 655 -34.95 -10.43 44.50
CA LEU A 655 -33.82 -10.96 43.72
C LEU A 655 -34.26 -12.02 42.70
N TYR A 656 -35.19 -12.92 43.06
CA TYR A 656 -35.70 -13.93 42.13
C TYR A 656 -36.42 -13.31 40.93
N VAL A 657 -37.27 -12.31 41.17
CA VAL A 657 -37.99 -11.62 40.09
C VAL A 657 -37.03 -10.85 39.19
N ASP A 658 -36.01 -10.21 39.77
CA ASP A 658 -34.98 -9.49 39.01
C ASP A 658 -34.13 -10.46 38.15
N MET A 659 -33.80 -11.65 38.67
CA MET A 659 -33.12 -12.70 37.88
C MET A 659 -33.97 -13.14 36.67
N VAL A 660 -35.25 -13.45 36.90
CA VAL A 660 -36.18 -13.84 35.83
C VAL A 660 -36.33 -12.72 34.80
N TYR A 661 -36.43 -11.46 35.25
CA TYR A 661 -36.51 -10.29 34.37
C TYR A 661 -35.26 -10.15 33.49
N ASN A 662 -34.06 -10.22 34.08
CA ASN A 662 -32.82 -10.08 33.29
C ASN A 662 -32.68 -11.21 32.26
N PHE A 663 -33.03 -12.46 32.61
CA PHE A 663 -32.98 -13.55 31.62
C PHE A 663 -33.99 -13.39 30.49
N GLU A 664 -35.21 -12.91 30.76
CA GLU A 664 -36.19 -12.64 29.70
C GLU A 664 -35.74 -11.47 28.80
N LYS A 665 -35.20 -10.39 29.38
CA LYS A 665 -34.65 -9.27 28.59
C LYS A 665 -33.47 -9.68 27.72
N ILE A 666 -32.61 -10.59 28.20
CA ILE A 666 -31.56 -11.20 27.37
C ILE A 666 -32.18 -11.94 26.17
N GLY A 667 -33.26 -12.69 26.39
CA GLY A 667 -34.03 -13.36 25.33
C GLY A 667 -34.57 -12.39 24.29
N ASP A 668 -35.22 -11.31 24.73
CA ASP A 668 -35.71 -10.24 23.84
C ASP A 668 -34.59 -9.73 22.92
N HIS A 669 -33.43 -9.36 23.47
CA HIS A 669 -32.31 -8.88 22.66
C HIS A 669 -31.78 -9.94 21.70
N LEU A 670 -31.71 -11.22 22.11
CA LEU A 670 -31.31 -12.31 21.22
C LEU A 670 -32.32 -12.54 20.08
N SER A 671 -33.61 -12.30 20.31
CA SER A 671 -34.65 -12.41 19.28
C SER A 671 -34.53 -11.32 18.24
N ASN A 672 -34.27 -10.06 18.62
CA ASN A 672 -34.00 -8.96 17.68
C ASN A 672 -32.87 -9.32 16.69
N ILE A 673 -31.79 -9.91 17.22
CA ILE A 673 -30.66 -10.36 16.41
C ILE A 673 -31.08 -11.49 15.46
N ALA A 674 -31.80 -12.49 15.96
CA ALA A 674 -32.28 -13.62 15.17
C ALA A 674 -33.24 -13.17 14.04
N GLU A 675 -34.16 -12.24 14.32
CA GLU A 675 -35.06 -11.64 13.31
C GLU A 675 -34.27 -10.91 12.22
N GLY A 676 -33.22 -10.17 12.60
CA GLY A 676 -32.31 -9.51 11.66
C GLY A 676 -31.64 -10.51 10.70
N VAL A 677 -31.18 -11.65 11.21
CA VAL A 677 -30.61 -12.72 10.37
C VAL A 677 -31.67 -13.40 9.51
N LEU A 678 -32.87 -13.65 10.04
CA LEU A 678 -33.99 -14.27 9.31
C LEU A 678 -34.41 -13.44 8.09
N ALA A 679 -34.38 -12.11 8.25
CA ALA A 679 -34.56 -11.13 7.18
C ALA A 679 -33.42 -11.09 6.14
N GLY A 680 -32.36 -11.87 6.34
CA GLY A 680 -31.17 -11.89 5.48
C GLY A 680 -30.27 -10.69 5.69
N LEU A 681 -30.22 -10.15 6.92
CA LEU A 681 -29.54 -8.90 7.26
C LEU A 681 -30.03 -7.72 6.41
N ASN A 682 -31.32 -7.71 6.05
CA ASN A 682 -31.95 -6.62 5.32
C ASN A 682 -32.93 -5.88 6.22
N TRP A 683 -32.65 -4.60 6.47
CA TRP A 683 -33.47 -3.72 7.30
C TRP A 683 -34.94 -3.66 6.87
N GLU A 684 -35.21 -3.58 5.56
CA GLU A 684 -36.59 -3.51 5.04
C GLU A 684 -37.36 -4.83 5.18
N GLY A 685 -36.64 -5.96 5.26
CA GLY A 685 -37.24 -7.28 5.49
C GLY A 685 -37.57 -7.53 6.96
N GLY A 686 -36.76 -7.02 7.89
CA GLY A 686 -36.88 -7.23 9.33
C GLY A 686 -38.17 -6.67 9.92
N GLY A 687 -38.51 -5.42 9.59
CA GLY A 687 -39.74 -4.78 10.08
C GLY A 687 -41.02 -5.54 9.70
N ARG A 688 -41.05 -6.15 8.51
CA ARG A 688 -42.19 -6.92 8.03
C ARG A 688 -42.31 -8.30 8.69
N ILE A 689 -41.19 -8.89 9.09
CA ILE A 689 -41.15 -10.17 9.83
C ILE A 689 -41.54 -9.96 11.29
N ALA A 690 -41.06 -8.88 11.93
CA ALA A 690 -41.45 -8.48 13.28
C ALA A 690 -42.97 -8.18 13.36
N GLU A 691 -43.54 -7.52 12.34
CA GLU A 691 -45.00 -7.31 12.23
C GLU A 691 -45.77 -8.65 12.10
N LEU A 692 -45.31 -9.56 11.24
CA LEU A 692 -45.91 -10.89 11.07
C LEU A 692 -45.83 -11.75 12.34
N HIS A 693 -44.75 -11.64 13.11
CA HIS A 693 -44.57 -12.35 14.37
C HIS A 693 -45.44 -11.74 15.48
N ALA A 694 -45.54 -10.40 15.55
CA ALA A 694 -46.48 -9.71 16.43
C ALA A 694 -47.95 -10.05 16.13
N GLU A 695 -48.33 -10.20 14.85
CA GLU A 695 -49.65 -10.65 14.45
C GLU A 695 -49.97 -12.07 14.95
N LEU A 696 -49.01 -12.99 14.94
CA LEU A 696 -49.14 -14.33 15.53
C LEU A 696 -49.38 -14.30 17.05
N HIS A 697 -48.86 -13.30 17.76
CA HIS A 697 -49.04 -13.10 19.20
C HIS A 697 -50.39 -12.43 19.58
N THR A 698 -51.16 -11.90 18.61
CA THR A 698 -52.44 -11.22 18.86
C THR A 698 -53.69 -12.06 18.58
N LEU A 699 -53.56 -13.32 18.15
CA LEU A 699 -54.70 -14.21 17.96
C LEU A 699 -55.44 -14.46 19.29
N PRO A 700 -56.78 -14.33 19.34
CA PRO A 700 -57.53 -14.43 20.58
C PRO A 700 -57.39 -15.84 21.18
N LYS A 701 -57.05 -15.89 22.48
CA LYS A 701 -57.03 -17.12 23.29
C LYS A 701 -58.33 -17.88 23.08
N LEU A 702 -58.26 -19.06 22.46
CA LEU A 702 -59.37 -20.00 22.37
C LEU A 702 -59.89 -20.28 23.78
N SER A 703 -61.12 -19.82 24.03
CA SER A 703 -61.87 -20.06 25.24
C SER A 703 -61.99 -21.56 25.50
N VAL A 704 -61.62 -21.96 26.72
CA VAL A 704 -61.85 -23.28 27.29
C VAL A 704 -63.31 -23.68 27.08
N ILE A 705 -63.55 -24.73 26.29
CA ILE A 705 -64.85 -25.38 26.17
C ILE A 705 -65.06 -26.16 27.49
N PRO A 706 -66.14 -25.93 28.26
CA PRO A 706 -66.39 -26.69 29.47
C PRO A 706 -66.74 -28.14 29.11
N SER A 707 -66.11 -29.08 29.82
CA SER A 707 -66.41 -30.51 29.77
C SER A 707 -67.89 -30.76 30.06
N LYS A 708 -68.55 -31.51 29.18
CA LYS A 708 -69.90 -32.06 29.42
C LYS A 708 -69.89 -32.95 30.69
N PRO A 709 -70.96 -32.93 31.50
CA PRO A 709 -71.11 -33.88 32.59
C PRO A 709 -71.54 -35.25 32.06
N ASP A 710 -71.08 -36.30 32.74
CA ASP A 710 -71.47 -37.69 32.52
C ASP A 710 -72.98 -37.90 32.62
N SER A 711 -73.52 -38.75 31.74
CA SER A 711 -74.78 -39.46 31.97
C SER A 711 -74.82 -40.76 31.14
N ASP A 712 -74.88 -41.86 31.88
CA ASP A 712 -75.26 -43.27 31.59
C ASP A 712 -74.48 -44.10 30.57
#